data_AF-A0A9W8IKM0-F1
#
_entry.id   AF-A0A9W8IKM0-F1
#
_cell.length_a   1.000
_cell.length_b   1.000
_cell.length_c   1.000
_cell.angle_alpha   90.00
_cell.angle_beta   90.00
_cell.angle_gamma   90.00
#
_symmetry.space_group_name_H-M   'P 1'
#
loop_
_entity.id
_entity.type
_entity.pdbx_description
1 polymer ?
#
loop_
_entity_poly.entity_id
_entity_poly.type
_entity_poly.pdbx_seq_one_letter_code
_entity_poly.pdbx_strand_id
1 'polypeptide(L)'
;MKAMKEKIDEPDRQRYSPLQTLLPVRRLSSHSPAGPSADIQKAIVDEARLLGQHGKMIPWYRLASKYCLSIDALQTIFNQTEVDAQRRQQQSALVTKTAERHFDSVLCQCNWEAVASELDIPLIECLDLFDASNSTIQPRSLIESYGGWSTTEMARLKQFLADNYTAGSTVDWKLAGAYMNVDVLECQRVGLGTFHDTLNNVGYRRICEFRESKLSWKNVHQHFLQYPNFTQLRSRWYGLKRKQEGRTNDIIAVEWTDSERELMKDLIDRHVQSTTRSELVSIIQRELPTRSLSDIKPFTRHYAYELTAGCMRADRRIRLRELVAEYGEDWNRIGKALDVLPSKAQHNWIKCGGYAGDHSAWSLEEIRQLQRLIDSASKRRGIDALSKSFWAAADDETLLRMIDGSMMSTAAKWEQAGKAVGRSVIACKRRFKILHHSRKHIQVADDRESLVTSEVQGQFELSSAVDWPQVSQATGLGMRECLELSQYDGGKASWHYDPDSFSQSMVDRMTGFIEEHYPTPTPVSYRAVSNFMWVDMNDCIRIHDMLRGKSNWTEADYERAVALRAQGLTYKEVARHLSPTLTHSSVCNALQFYLSPKIVRKPISADEVEEINRLADEYAGKYPVVETIDKIRTQLNLGNRRGWHSTVSRLLAAHPHYQAKLSGFDYIDLANRIATGQTTTKLAAKELDVPRLALEIHVSDMNSRLFSSAWTEEETRKLLDYVQTCNSKPDCVYFSKLLGTKSSIQCSKKIFHLRHKGILSHIPKV
;
A
#
# COMPACT_ATOMS: atom_id res chain seq x y z
N MET A 1 -55.72 44.59 -34.41
CA MET A 1 -56.40 43.28 -34.53
C MET A 1 -55.46 42.35 -35.29
N LYS A 2 -54.80 41.39 -34.64
CA LYS A 2 -55.27 40.05 -34.26
C LYS A 2 -54.96 39.01 -35.37
N ALA A 3 -54.25 37.97 -34.93
CA ALA A 3 -54.21 36.59 -35.44
C ALA A 3 -53.39 36.23 -36.71
N MET A 4 -52.28 35.54 -36.44
CA MET A 4 -51.95 34.16 -36.85
C MET A 4 -52.23 33.73 -38.29
N LYS A 5 -51.11 33.50 -39.01
CA LYS A 5 -51.00 32.75 -40.26
C LYS A 5 -51.00 31.24 -39.99
N GLU A 6 -51.85 30.55 -40.74
CA GLU A 6 -51.73 29.13 -41.10
C GLU A 6 -51.26 28.99 -42.56
N LYS A 7 -50.56 27.87 -42.82
CA LYS A 7 -50.28 27.18 -44.10
C LYS A 7 -49.20 27.68 -45.06
N ILE A 8 -48.46 26.69 -45.59
CA ILE A 8 -47.90 26.44 -46.94
C ILE A 8 -46.70 25.49 -46.73
N ASP A 9 -46.86 24.18 -46.94
CA ASP A 9 -46.69 23.42 -48.20
C ASP A 9 -45.21 23.25 -48.64
N GLU A 10 -44.77 22.00 -48.67
CA GLU A 10 -43.72 21.45 -49.55
C GLU A 10 -44.12 21.66 -51.04
N PRO A 11 -43.26 21.52 -52.08
CA PRO A 11 -41.90 20.96 -52.11
C PRO A 11 -40.90 21.75 -53.00
N ASP A 12 -39.63 21.32 -53.10
CA ASP A 12 -39.01 21.35 -54.42
C ASP A 12 -37.95 20.27 -54.68
N ARG A 13 -38.04 19.76 -55.91
CA ARG A 13 -37.37 18.60 -56.49
C ARG A 13 -36.12 19.03 -57.26
N GLN A 14 -35.13 18.13 -57.22
CA GLN A 14 -34.17 17.80 -58.30
C GLN A 14 -33.08 18.80 -58.70
N ARG A 15 -31.84 18.27 -58.64
CA ARG A 15 -30.71 18.32 -59.62
C ARG A 15 -29.39 18.31 -58.81
N TYR A 16 -28.40 17.43 -58.95
CA TYR A 16 -27.93 16.53 -60.00
C TYR A 16 -27.22 15.30 -59.37
N SER A 17 -27.30 14.15 -60.03
CA SER A 17 -26.28 13.07 -60.07
C SER A 17 -25.76 13.07 -61.52
N PRO A 18 -24.54 12.60 -61.91
CA PRO A 18 -23.87 11.41 -61.37
C PRO A 18 -22.33 11.40 -61.36
N LEU A 19 -21.76 10.50 -60.54
CA LEU A 19 -20.65 9.63 -60.97
C LEU A 19 -20.70 8.35 -60.13
N GLN A 20 -21.27 7.31 -60.75
CA GLN A 20 -21.17 5.93 -60.31
C GLN A 20 -19.81 5.36 -60.72
N THR A 21 -19.20 4.60 -59.81
CA THR A 21 -18.40 3.41 -60.13
C THR A 21 -18.46 2.53 -58.87
N LEU A 22 -19.54 1.75 -58.72
CA LEU A 22 -19.61 0.29 -58.95
C LEU A 22 -18.60 -0.48 -58.08
N LEU A 23 -18.97 -0.91 -56.86
CA LEU A 23 -19.57 -2.22 -56.47
C LEU A 23 -18.50 -3.14 -55.80
N PRO A 24 -18.85 -4.12 -54.93
CA PRO A 24 -20.15 -4.75 -54.81
C PRO A 24 -20.74 -4.85 -53.39
N VAL A 25 -22.03 -4.54 -53.33
CA VAL A 25 -23.00 -5.16 -52.43
C VAL A 25 -22.90 -6.68 -52.59
N ARG A 26 -22.31 -7.37 -51.60
CA ARG A 26 -22.43 -8.82 -51.45
C ARG A 26 -23.44 -9.10 -50.33
N ARG A 27 -24.62 -9.54 -50.77
CA ARG A 27 -25.56 -10.46 -50.11
C ARG A 27 -25.81 -10.24 -48.61
N LEU A 28 -26.85 -9.47 -48.35
CA LEU A 28 -27.81 -9.80 -47.29
C LEU A 28 -28.50 -11.12 -47.66
N SER A 29 -28.11 -12.22 -47.00
CA SER A 29 -29.06 -13.22 -46.49
C SER A 29 -28.35 -14.31 -45.68
N SER A 30 -29.02 -14.72 -44.60
CA SER A 30 -29.05 -16.05 -43.99
C SER A 30 -27.84 -16.57 -43.19
N HIS A 31 -28.07 -16.57 -41.86
CA HIS A 31 -27.68 -17.60 -40.88
C HIS A 31 -26.36 -17.43 -40.13
N SER A 32 -26.43 -16.67 -39.04
CA SER A 32 -26.28 -17.31 -37.73
C SER A 32 -27.58 -17.12 -36.95
N PRO A 33 -28.26 -18.19 -36.48
CA PRO A 33 -29.42 -18.08 -35.61
C PRO A 33 -29.03 -17.65 -34.18
N ALA A 34 -27.73 -17.60 -33.88
CA ALA A 34 -27.23 -17.01 -32.65
C ALA A 34 -27.25 -15.50 -32.82
N GLY A 35 -28.09 -14.81 -32.04
CA GLY A 35 -28.01 -13.36 -31.89
C GLY A 35 -26.59 -12.90 -31.48
N PRO A 36 -26.34 -11.58 -31.47
CA PRO A 36 -25.03 -11.05 -31.06
C PRO A 36 -24.59 -11.62 -29.71
N SER A 37 -23.30 -11.89 -29.54
CA SER A 37 -22.76 -12.42 -28.28
C SER A 37 -23.01 -11.46 -27.12
N ALA A 38 -23.03 -11.96 -25.88
CA ALA A 38 -23.27 -11.15 -24.68
C ALA A 38 -22.31 -9.95 -24.58
N ASP A 39 -21.06 -10.11 -24.98
CA ASP A 39 -20.07 -9.02 -25.01
C ASP A 39 -20.43 -7.93 -26.04
N ILE A 40 -20.97 -8.32 -27.19
CA ILE A 40 -21.42 -7.40 -28.23
C ILE A 40 -22.70 -6.68 -27.79
N GLN A 41 -23.65 -7.41 -27.18
CA GLN A 41 -24.87 -6.82 -26.60
C GLN A 41 -24.53 -5.78 -25.52
N LYS A 42 -23.58 -6.11 -24.62
CA LYS A 42 -23.10 -5.18 -23.59
C LYS A 42 -22.44 -3.94 -24.19
N ALA A 43 -21.58 -4.11 -25.19
CA ALA A 43 -20.93 -2.98 -25.87
C ALA A 43 -21.93 -2.05 -26.57
N ILE A 44 -22.97 -2.62 -27.19
CA ILE A 44 -24.07 -1.87 -27.82
C ILE A 44 -24.80 -1.00 -26.76
N VAL A 45 -25.11 -1.57 -25.61
CA VAL A 45 -25.85 -0.90 -24.53
C VAL A 45 -25.02 0.20 -23.88
N ASP A 46 -23.75 -0.07 -23.59
CA ASP A 46 -22.84 0.92 -23.00
C ASP A 46 -22.65 2.13 -23.92
N GLU A 47 -22.50 1.90 -25.23
CA GLU A 47 -22.37 2.98 -26.21
C GLU A 47 -23.70 3.72 -26.43
N ALA A 48 -24.84 3.02 -26.42
CA ALA A 48 -26.15 3.65 -26.47
C ALA A 48 -26.43 4.55 -25.25
N ARG A 49 -26.07 4.10 -24.03
CA ARG A 49 -26.16 4.91 -22.80
C ARG A 49 -25.27 6.13 -22.84
N LEU A 50 -24.02 5.96 -23.29
CA LEU A 50 -23.06 7.06 -23.43
C LEU A 50 -23.54 8.13 -24.44
N LEU A 51 -24.14 7.69 -25.55
CA LEU A 51 -24.70 8.59 -26.55
C LEU A 51 -26.02 9.25 -26.09
N GLY A 52 -26.74 8.63 -25.15
CA GLY A 52 -27.98 9.15 -24.56
C GLY A 52 -27.79 10.08 -23.34
N GLN A 53 -26.61 10.13 -22.73
CA GLN A 53 -26.34 10.82 -21.44
C GLN A 53 -26.44 12.36 -21.44
N HIS A 54 -27.00 12.98 -22.47
CA HIS A 54 -27.18 14.43 -22.55
C HIS A 54 -28.58 14.86 -23.01
N GLY A 55 -29.61 14.01 -22.80
CA GLY A 55 -30.97 14.28 -23.29
C GLY A 55 -31.08 14.32 -24.81
N LYS A 56 -30.05 13.83 -25.52
CA LYS A 56 -30.01 13.72 -26.98
C LYS A 56 -30.56 12.37 -27.41
N MET A 57 -31.30 12.37 -28.51
CA MET A 57 -31.83 11.15 -29.12
C MET A 57 -30.69 10.19 -29.48
N ILE A 58 -30.78 8.92 -29.08
CA ILE A 58 -29.76 7.90 -29.40
C ILE A 58 -29.68 7.77 -30.94
N PRO A 59 -28.50 7.97 -31.56
CA PRO A 59 -28.35 7.92 -33.01
C PRO A 59 -28.31 6.48 -33.50
N TRP A 60 -29.46 5.79 -33.45
CA TRP A 60 -29.61 4.36 -33.78
C TRP A 60 -29.02 3.97 -35.14
N TYR A 61 -29.08 4.85 -36.13
CA TYR A 61 -28.50 4.63 -37.46
C TYR A 61 -26.97 4.44 -37.44
N ARG A 62 -26.25 5.14 -36.53
CA ARG A 62 -24.79 4.97 -36.37
C ARG A 62 -24.46 3.63 -35.74
N LEU A 63 -25.23 3.24 -34.73
CA LEU A 63 -25.07 1.94 -34.07
C LEU A 63 -25.44 0.79 -35.04
N ALA A 64 -26.49 0.95 -35.84
CA ALA A 64 -26.90 -0.01 -36.86
C ALA A 64 -25.80 -0.26 -37.90
N SER A 65 -25.17 0.81 -38.38
CA SER A 65 -24.04 0.73 -39.31
C SER A 65 -22.79 0.12 -38.68
N LYS A 66 -22.54 0.37 -37.39
CA LYS A 66 -21.34 -0.09 -36.69
C LYS A 66 -21.41 -1.58 -36.32
N TYR A 67 -22.58 -2.02 -35.87
CA TYR A 67 -22.79 -3.39 -35.39
C TYR A 67 -23.43 -4.30 -36.45
N CYS A 68 -23.71 -3.78 -37.65
CA CYS A 68 -24.37 -4.50 -38.75
C CYS A 68 -25.72 -5.14 -38.32
N LEU A 69 -26.48 -4.42 -37.49
CA LEU A 69 -27.80 -4.84 -36.99
C LEU A 69 -28.88 -3.86 -37.45
N SER A 70 -30.13 -4.33 -37.57
CA SER A 70 -31.26 -3.42 -37.82
C SER A 70 -31.49 -2.51 -36.60
N ILE A 71 -32.09 -1.35 -36.84
CA ILE A 71 -32.49 -0.42 -35.76
C ILE A 71 -33.42 -1.12 -34.77
N ASP A 72 -34.39 -1.90 -35.27
CA ASP A 72 -35.33 -2.65 -34.44
C ASP A 72 -34.61 -3.70 -33.56
N ALA A 73 -33.60 -4.39 -34.09
CA ALA A 73 -32.81 -5.35 -33.33
C ALA A 73 -32.00 -4.68 -32.22
N LEU A 74 -31.42 -3.50 -32.49
CA LEU A 74 -30.69 -2.72 -31.49
C LEU A 74 -31.60 -2.19 -30.39
N GLN A 75 -32.78 -1.68 -30.75
CA GLN A 75 -33.77 -1.22 -29.78
C GLN A 75 -34.29 -2.38 -28.92
N THR A 76 -34.49 -3.56 -29.52
CA THR A 76 -34.89 -4.77 -28.79
C THR A 76 -33.80 -5.19 -27.80
N ILE A 77 -32.53 -5.25 -28.22
CA ILE A 77 -31.41 -5.58 -27.33
C ILE A 77 -31.28 -4.56 -26.19
N PHE A 78 -31.40 -3.26 -26.51
CA PHE A 78 -31.31 -2.19 -25.52
C PHE A 78 -32.45 -2.28 -24.49
N ASN A 79 -33.69 -2.40 -24.95
CA ASN A 79 -34.85 -2.50 -24.08
C ASN A 79 -34.82 -3.77 -23.23
N GLN A 80 -34.44 -4.91 -23.81
CA GLN A 80 -34.31 -6.17 -23.08
C GLN A 80 -33.23 -6.06 -21.99
N THR A 81 -32.07 -5.48 -22.30
CA THR A 81 -30.99 -5.31 -21.33
C THR A 81 -31.35 -4.29 -20.23
N GLU A 82 -32.10 -3.24 -20.55
CA GLU A 82 -32.63 -2.29 -19.55
C GLU A 82 -33.64 -2.97 -18.63
N VAL A 83 -34.55 -3.77 -19.17
CA VAL A 83 -35.50 -4.56 -18.38
C VAL A 83 -34.77 -5.57 -17.49
N ASP A 84 -33.74 -6.24 -18.01
CA ASP A 84 -32.94 -7.20 -17.25
C ASP A 84 -32.09 -6.50 -16.18
N ALA A 85 -31.56 -5.32 -16.45
CA ALA A 85 -30.83 -4.51 -15.48
C ALA A 85 -31.74 -4.01 -14.36
N GLN A 86 -32.95 -3.53 -14.68
CA GLN A 86 -33.96 -3.15 -13.70
C GLN A 86 -34.40 -4.34 -12.86
N ARG A 87 -34.62 -5.50 -13.49
CA ARG A 87 -34.95 -6.75 -12.77
C ARG A 87 -33.83 -7.16 -11.83
N ARG A 88 -32.57 -7.13 -12.28
CA ARG A 88 -31.40 -7.46 -11.45
C ARG A 88 -31.24 -6.49 -10.28
N GLN A 89 -31.50 -5.19 -10.49
CA GLN A 89 -31.48 -4.18 -9.43
C GLN A 89 -32.59 -4.43 -8.39
N GLN A 90 -33.80 -4.76 -8.84
CA GLN A 90 -34.91 -5.13 -7.95
C GLN A 90 -34.60 -6.40 -7.15
N GLN A 91 -34.03 -7.42 -7.79
CA GLN A 91 -33.58 -8.65 -7.13
C GLN A 91 -32.46 -8.38 -6.13
N SER A 92 -31.48 -7.54 -6.48
CA SER A 92 -30.39 -7.14 -5.58
C SER A 92 -30.92 -6.42 -4.33
N ALA A 93 -31.87 -5.49 -4.50
CA ALA A 93 -32.53 -4.82 -3.38
C ALA A 93 -33.31 -5.80 -2.48
N LEU A 94 -34.00 -6.77 -3.10
CA LEU A 94 -34.76 -7.81 -2.38
C LEU A 94 -33.84 -8.76 -1.59
N VAL A 95 -32.74 -9.20 -2.20
CA VAL A 95 -31.71 -10.02 -1.57
C VAL A 95 -31.08 -9.28 -0.40
N THR A 96 -30.70 -8.01 -0.61
CA THR A 96 -30.06 -7.18 0.44
C THR A 96 -30.98 -6.99 1.63
N LYS A 97 -32.25 -6.64 1.40
CA LYS A 97 -33.26 -6.49 2.46
C LYS A 97 -33.55 -7.80 3.20
N THR A 98 -33.47 -8.94 2.52
CA THR A 98 -33.71 -10.26 3.12
C THR A 98 -32.49 -10.73 3.90
N ALA A 99 -31.28 -10.47 3.41
CA ALA A 99 -30.04 -10.69 4.15
C ALA A 99 -30.03 -9.91 5.48
N GLU A 100 -30.48 -8.66 5.49
CA GLU A 100 -30.58 -7.86 6.72
C GLU A 100 -31.53 -8.46 7.76
N ARG A 101 -32.61 -9.13 7.32
CA ARG A 101 -33.54 -9.83 8.23
C ARG A 101 -32.95 -11.12 8.80
N HIS A 102 -32.12 -11.81 8.03
CA HIS A 102 -31.42 -13.05 8.42
C HIS A 102 -30.02 -12.81 8.97
N PHE A 103 -29.67 -11.54 9.23
CA PHE A 103 -28.40 -11.17 9.83
C PHE A 103 -28.44 -11.31 11.34
N ASP A 104 -27.62 -12.21 11.86
CA ASP A 104 -27.38 -12.34 13.29
C ASP A 104 -26.35 -11.31 13.71
N SER A 105 -26.82 -10.23 14.35
CA SER A 105 -25.96 -9.16 14.89
C SER A 105 -25.04 -9.64 16.03
N VAL A 106 -25.40 -10.71 16.73
CA VAL A 106 -24.60 -11.28 17.83
C VAL A 106 -23.43 -12.07 17.28
N LEU A 107 -23.68 -12.89 16.26
CA LEU A 107 -22.64 -13.66 15.57
C LEU A 107 -21.91 -12.86 14.49
N CYS A 108 -22.44 -11.68 14.13
CA CYS A 108 -22.02 -10.86 12.99
C CYS A 108 -22.00 -11.68 11.68
N GLN A 109 -23.00 -12.54 11.48
CA GLN A 109 -23.09 -13.48 10.37
C GLN A 109 -24.49 -13.45 9.74
N CYS A 110 -24.54 -13.59 8.42
CA CYS A 110 -25.81 -13.76 7.71
C CYS A 110 -26.08 -15.26 7.47
N ASN A 111 -27.31 -15.70 7.69
CA ASN A 111 -27.75 -17.05 7.31
C ASN A 111 -28.13 -17.07 5.82
N TRP A 112 -27.13 -17.14 4.95
CA TRP A 112 -27.32 -17.10 3.51
C TRP A 112 -28.13 -18.28 2.95
N GLU A 113 -28.07 -19.43 3.61
CA GLU A 113 -28.91 -20.58 3.27
C GLU A 113 -30.40 -20.30 3.49
N ALA A 114 -30.75 -19.59 4.57
CA ALA A 114 -32.12 -19.15 4.82
C ALA A 114 -32.56 -18.04 3.84
N VAL A 115 -31.66 -17.12 3.49
CA VAL A 115 -31.93 -16.08 2.47
C VAL A 115 -32.21 -16.72 1.11
N ALA A 116 -31.37 -17.66 0.69
CA ALA A 116 -31.53 -18.40 -0.57
C ALA A 116 -32.85 -19.20 -0.59
N SER A 117 -33.17 -19.87 0.52
CA SER A 117 -34.41 -20.63 0.65
C SER A 117 -35.67 -19.75 0.69
N GLU A 118 -35.62 -18.55 1.29
CA GLU A 118 -36.77 -17.65 1.36
C GLU A 118 -37.07 -17.01 0.00
N LEU A 119 -36.03 -16.71 -0.77
CA LEU A 119 -36.16 -16.05 -2.07
C LEU A 119 -36.32 -17.02 -3.24
N ASP A 120 -36.15 -18.32 -3.00
CA ASP A 120 -36.10 -19.37 -4.03
C ASP A 120 -35.04 -19.06 -5.12
N ILE A 121 -33.86 -18.60 -4.67
CA ILE A 121 -32.72 -18.25 -5.52
C ILE A 121 -31.50 -19.07 -5.09
N PRO A 122 -30.68 -19.60 -6.03
CA PRO A 122 -29.45 -20.32 -5.68
C PRO A 122 -28.51 -19.49 -4.80
N LEU A 123 -27.86 -20.13 -3.83
CA LEU A 123 -26.98 -19.48 -2.86
C LEU A 123 -25.91 -18.58 -3.51
N ILE A 124 -25.24 -19.07 -4.55
CA ILE A 124 -24.21 -18.31 -5.27
C ILE A 124 -24.79 -17.08 -5.96
N GLU A 125 -26.00 -17.19 -6.50
CA GLU A 125 -26.69 -16.08 -7.14
C GLU A 125 -27.16 -15.05 -6.11
N CYS A 126 -27.63 -15.47 -4.94
CA CYS A 126 -27.89 -14.55 -3.82
C CYS A 126 -26.64 -13.79 -3.40
N LEU A 127 -25.49 -14.46 -3.28
CA LEU A 127 -24.23 -13.83 -2.89
C LEU A 127 -23.72 -12.84 -3.96
N ASP A 128 -23.94 -13.13 -5.24
CA ASP A 128 -23.57 -12.22 -6.34
C ASP A 128 -24.51 -11.01 -6.44
N LEU A 129 -25.80 -11.20 -6.13
CA LEU A 129 -26.80 -10.13 -6.11
C LEU A 129 -26.74 -9.26 -4.86
N PHE A 130 -26.05 -9.69 -3.80
CA PHE A 130 -25.94 -8.92 -2.56
C PHE A 130 -25.14 -7.63 -2.76
N ASP A 131 -25.77 -6.49 -2.43
CA ASP A 131 -25.14 -5.18 -2.51
C ASP A 131 -24.75 -4.66 -1.13
N ALA A 132 -23.50 -4.94 -0.75
CA ALA A 132 -22.93 -4.47 0.51
C ALA A 132 -22.91 -2.93 0.65
N SER A 133 -22.91 -2.17 -0.46
CA SER A 133 -22.88 -0.70 -0.41
C SER A 133 -24.22 -0.09 0.01
N ASN A 134 -25.30 -0.83 -0.20
CA ASN A 134 -26.67 -0.47 0.19
C ASN A 134 -27.18 -1.28 1.38
N SER A 135 -26.29 -2.00 2.08
CA SER A 135 -26.64 -2.81 3.25
C SER A 135 -26.11 -2.19 4.55
N THR A 136 -26.87 -2.40 5.63
CA THR A 136 -26.42 -2.16 7.00
C THR A 136 -25.47 -3.25 7.52
N ILE A 137 -25.37 -4.39 6.83
CA ILE A 137 -24.44 -5.47 7.14
C ILE A 137 -23.02 -5.05 6.76
N GLN A 138 -22.20 -4.79 7.76
CA GLN A 138 -20.79 -4.45 7.57
C GLN A 138 -19.92 -5.72 7.61
N PRO A 139 -18.92 -5.84 6.71
CA PRO A 139 -17.92 -6.89 6.80
C PRO A 139 -17.18 -6.75 8.12
N ARG A 140 -17.07 -7.84 8.89
CA ARG A 140 -16.30 -7.83 10.13
C ARG A 140 -14.80 -7.96 9.82
N SER A 141 -13.98 -7.21 10.55
CA SER A 141 -12.52 -7.42 10.58
C SER A 141 -12.16 -8.22 11.83
N LEU A 142 -11.61 -9.42 11.65
CA LEU A 142 -11.17 -10.28 12.75
C LEU A 142 -9.72 -9.97 13.19
N ILE A 143 -9.09 -8.95 12.58
CA ILE A 143 -7.76 -8.44 12.98
C ILE A 143 -7.84 -7.60 14.28
N GLU A 144 -8.98 -6.95 14.53
CA GLU A 144 -9.16 -6.04 15.67
C GLU A 144 -9.88 -6.69 16.86
N SER A 145 -10.52 -7.84 16.67
CA SER A 145 -11.21 -8.60 17.72
C SER A 145 -10.36 -9.80 18.17
N TYR A 146 -10.10 -9.89 19.48
CA TYR A 146 -9.21 -10.88 20.13
C TYR A 146 -9.63 -12.37 19.98
N GLY A 147 -10.61 -12.70 19.13
CA GLY A 147 -11.16 -14.06 18.97
C GLY A 147 -10.58 -14.87 17.82
N GLY A 148 -10.01 -14.24 16.78
CA GLY A 148 -9.61 -14.96 15.56
C GLY A 148 -10.79 -15.72 14.90
N TRP A 149 -10.48 -16.62 13.97
CA TRP A 149 -11.49 -17.52 13.37
C TRP A 149 -11.75 -18.69 14.31
N SER A 150 -13.01 -18.94 14.65
CA SER A 150 -13.42 -20.13 15.38
C SER A 150 -13.27 -21.39 14.53
N THR A 151 -13.18 -22.55 15.18
CA THR A 151 -13.19 -23.85 14.51
C THR A 151 -14.44 -24.08 13.67
N THR A 152 -15.59 -23.60 14.14
CA THR A 152 -16.87 -23.67 13.43
C THR A 152 -16.86 -22.81 12.16
N GLU A 153 -16.33 -21.58 12.22
CA GLU A 153 -16.23 -20.70 11.05
C GLU A 153 -15.24 -21.23 10.02
N MET A 154 -14.11 -21.79 10.47
CA MET A 154 -13.17 -22.45 9.57
C MET A 154 -13.79 -23.68 8.90
N ALA A 155 -14.56 -24.48 9.65
CA ALA A 155 -15.26 -25.64 9.10
C ALA A 155 -16.31 -25.21 8.07
N ARG A 156 -17.09 -24.16 8.37
CA ARG A 156 -18.10 -23.61 7.46
C ARG A 156 -17.49 -23.04 6.19
N LEU A 157 -16.39 -22.28 6.29
CA LEU A 157 -15.65 -21.80 5.12
C LEU A 157 -15.12 -22.98 4.29
N LYS A 158 -14.52 -24.00 4.92
CA LYS A 158 -14.06 -25.21 4.20
C LYS A 158 -15.20 -25.92 3.47
N GLN A 159 -16.35 -26.06 4.12
CA GLN A 159 -17.52 -26.71 3.54
C GLN A 159 -18.04 -25.90 2.35
N PHE A 160 -18.26 -24.59 2.52
CA PHE A 160 -18.65 -23.69 1.43
C PHE A 160 -17.70 -23.78 0.24
N LEU A 161 -16.40 -23.78 0.51
CA LEU A 161 -15.38 -23.87 -0.52
C LEU A 161 -15.40 -25.22 -1.25
N ALA A 162 -15.59 -26.33 -0.52
CA ALA A 162 -15.68 -27.67 -1.09
C ALA A 162 -16.95 -27.87 -1.93
N ASP A 163 -18.08 -27.30 -1.50
CA ASP A 163 -19.38 -27.45 -2.14
C ASP A 163 -19.50 -26.60 -3.42
N ASN A 164 -18.81 -25.45 -3.47
CA ASN A 164 -18.98 -24.48 -4.55
C ASN A 164 -17.76 -24.32 -5.47
N TYR A 165 -16.59 -24.85 -5.09
CA TYR A 165 -15.38 -24.78 -5.91
C TYR A 165 -14.70 -26.15 -6.01
N THR A 166 -14.55 -26.64 -7.24
CA THR A 166 -13.84 -27.90 -7.52
C THR A 166 -12.32 -27.71 -7.51
N ALA A 167 -11.57 -28.79 -7.29
CA ALA A 167 -10.11 -28.77 -7.36
C ALA A 167 -9.63 -28.30 -8.75
N GLY A 168 -9.14 -27.06 -8.83
CA GLY A 168 -8.63 -26.46 -10.07
C GLY A 168 -9.41 -25.23 -10.56
N SER A 169 -10.57 -24.90 -9.99
CA SER A 169 -11.25 -23.63 -10.28
C SER A 169 -10.66 -22.46 -9.48
N THR A 170 -10.68 -21.27 -10.06
CA THR A 170 -10.35 -20.05 -9.32
C THR A 170 -11.46 -19.74 -8.33
N VAL A 171 -11.13 -19.83 -7.04
CA VAL A 171 -12.04 -19.44 -5.95
C VAL A 171 -12.38 -17.95 -6.09
N ASP A 172 -13.67 -17.64 -6.11
CA ASP A 172 -14.15 -16.27 -6.02
C ASP A 172 -14.20 -15.84 -4.54
N TRP A 173 -13.10 -15.24 -4.09
CA TRP A 173 -12.97 -14.78 -2.72
C TRP A 173 -13.94 -13.66 -2.35
N LYS A 174 -14.54 -12.97 -3.33
CA LYS A 174 -15.57 -11.97 -3.07
C LYS A 174 -16.85 -12.64 -2.57
N LEU A 175 -17.27 -13.72 -3.23
CA LEU A 175 -18.44 -14.51 -2.82
C LEU A 175 -18.18 -15.22 -1.49
N ALA A 176 -16.99 -15.80 -1.30
CA ALA A 176 -16.61 -16.42 -0.03
C ALA A 176 -16.54 -15.39 1.11
N GLY A 177 -16.06 -14.17 0.85
CA GLY A 177 -16.06 -13.06 1.79
C GLY A 177 -17.46 -12.61 2.18
N ALA A 178 -18.36 -12.45 1.21
CA ALA A 178 -19.77 -12.14 1.44
C ALA A 178 -20.47 -13.24 2.24
N TYR A 179 -20.24 -14.51 1.89
CA TYR A 179 -20.80 -15.67 2.60
C TYR A 179 -20.37 -15.69 4.07
N MET A 180 -19.09 -15.44 4.35
CA MET A 180 -18.55 -15.42 5.71
C MET A 180 -18.76 -14.08 6.45
N ASN A 181 -19.31 -13.07 5.77
CA ASN A 181 -19.41 -11.68 6.21
C ASN A 181 -18.08 -11.10 6.74
N VAL A 182 -16.98 -11.35 6.02
CA VAL A 182 -15.61 -10.88 6.37
C VAL A 182 -14.97 -10.17 5.18
N ASP A 183 -13.94 -9.37 5.43
CA ASP A 183 -13.14 -8.77 4.37
C ASP A 183 -12.54 -9.84 3.43
N VAL A 184 -12.50 -9.52 2.13
CA VAL A 184 -12.05 -10.44 1.08
C VAL A 184 -10.60 -10.89 1.30
N LEU A 185 -9.71 -9.99 1.72
CA LEU A 185 -8.29 -10.33 1.96
C LEU A 185 -8.13 -11.19 3.21
N GLU A 186 -8.99 -11.00 4.21
CA GLU A 186 -9.04 -11.84 5.40
C GLU A 186 -9.57 -13.25 5.09
N CYS A 187 -10.68 -13.34 4.33
CA CYS A 187 -11.22 -14.60 3.83
C CYS A 187 -10.18 -15.36 2.99
N GLN A 188 -9.49 -14.66 2.09
CA GLN A 188 -8.44 -15.25 1.28
C GLN A 188 -7.28 -15.76 2.13
N ARG A 189 -6.84 -15.00 3.14
CA ARG A 189 -5.72 -15.38 4.02
C ARG A 189 -6.03 -16.66 4.79
N VAL A 190 -7.22 -16.75 5.38
CA VAL A 190 -7.65 -17.93 6.15
C VAL A 190 -8.01 -19.08 5.24
N GLY A 191 -8.76 -18.81 4.16
CA GLY A 191 -9.11 -19.75 3.11
C GLY A 191 -7.91 -20.47 2.51
N LEU A 192 -6.86 -19.72 2.14
CA LEU A 192 -5.58 -20.29 1.70
C LEU A 192 -4.94 -21.11 2.82
N GLY A 193 -4.96 -20.62 4.07
CA GLY A 193 -4.51 -21.37 5.24
C GLY A 193 -5.25 -22.71 5.44
N THR A 194 -6.55 -22.77 5.12
CA THR A 194 -7.44 -23.93 5.26
C THR A 194 -7.45 -24.89 4.07
N PHE A 195 -7.24 -24.43 2.83
CA PHE A 195 -7.10 -25.27 1.62
C PHE A 195 -5.79 -26.06 1.61
N HIS A 196 -4.81 -25.63 2.42
CA HIS A 196 -3.58 -26.39 2.59
C HIS A 196 -3.83 -27.55 3.56
N ASP A 197 -4.48 -28.61 3.05
CA ASP A 197 -4.31 -29.93 3.60
C ASP A 197 -2.82 -30.15 3.89
N THR A 198 -2.51 -30.45 5.14
CA THR A 198 -1.17 -30.86 5.54
C THR A 198 -0.74 -32.00 4.63
N LEU A 199 0.36 -31.81 3.90
CA LEU A 199 1.03 -32.86 3.13
C LEU A 199 1.05 -34.14 3.97
N ASN A 200 0.18 -35.10 3.63
CA ASN A 200 0.07 -36.33 4.38
C ASN A 200 1.26 -37.24 4.08
N ASN A 201 1.47 -38.29 4.90
CA ASN A 201 2.62 -39.20 4.75
C ASN A 201 2.66 -39.90 3.37
N VAL A 202 1.52 -40.05 2.71
CA VAL A 202 1.42 -40.64 1.36
C VAL A 202 1.94 -39.66 0.31
N GLY A 203 1.47 -38.41 0.33
CA GLY A 203 1.96 -37.34 -0.53
C GLY A 203 3.44 -37.06 -0.31
N TYR A 204 3.90 -37.11 0.94
CA TYR A 204 5.32 -36.97 1.27
C TYR A 204 6.20 -38.05 0.63
N ARG A 205 5.85 -39.33 0.77
CA ARG A 205 6.60 -40.45 0.17
C ARG A 205 6.67 -40.31 -1.34
N ARG A 206 5.55 -39.97 -1.97
CA ARG A 206 5.46 -39.81 -3.42
C ARG A 206 6.26 -38.61 -3.94
N ILE A 207 6.35 -37.52 -3.17
CA ILE A 207 7.29 -36.43 -3.44
C ILE A 207 8.74 -36.91 -3.31
N CYS A 208 9.08 -37.70 -2.29
CA CYS A 208 10.42 -38.26 -2.15
C CYS A 208 10.81 -39.12 -3.35
N GLU A 209 9.93 -40.00 -3.81
CA GLU A 209 10.13 -40.84 -5.01
C GLU A 209 10.40 -40.00 -6.27
N PHE A 210 9.61 -38.93 -6.49
CA PHE A 210 9.87 -38.01 -7.61
C PHE A 210 11.20 -37.26 -7.45
N ARG A 211 11.58 -36.89 -6.23
CA ARG A 211 12.84 -36.19 -5.95
C ARG A 211 14.05 -37.10 -6.09
N GLU A 212 13.94 -38.38 -5.70
CA GLU A 212 14.93 -39.44 -5.93
C GLU A 212 15.10 -39.73 -7.43
N SER A 213 14.00 -39.67 -8.18
CA SER A 213 13.99 -39.72 -9.65
C SER A 213 14.51 -38.43 -10.33
N LYS A 214 15.08 -37.50 -9.55
CA LYS A 214 15.67 -36.22 -9.98
C LYS A 214 14.70 -35.24 -10.67
N LEU A 215 13.39 -35.37 -10.47
CA LEU A 215 12.44 -34.38 -11.00
C LEU A 215 12.61 -33.02 -10.31
N SER A 216 12.60 -31.94 -11.09
CA SER A 216 12.61 -30.57 -10.56
C SER A 216 11.36 -30.28 -9.73
N TRP A 217 11.44 -29.37 -8.75
CA TRP A 217 10.25 -28.98 -7.96
C TRP A 217 9.08 -28.51 -8.82
N LYS A 218 9.35 -27.90 -9.97
CA LYS A 218 8.34 -27.50 -10.95
C LYS A 218 7.60 -28.71 -11.54
N ASN A 219 8.32 -29.78 -11.85
CA ASN A 219 7.73 -31.01 -12.40
C ASN A 219 7.04 -31.84 -11.32
N VAL A 220 7.60 -31.88 -10.10
CA VAL A 220 6.91 -32.49 -8.95
C VAL A 220 5.56 -31.80 -8.72
N HIS A 221 5.51 -30.47 -8.80
CA HIS A 221 4.28 -29.69 -8.61
C HIS A 221 3.17 -30.02 -9.62
N GLN A 222 3.51 -30.43 -10.85
CA GLN A 222 2.52 -30.88 -11.83
C GLN A 222 1.74 -32.13 -11.37
N HIS A 223 2.30 -32.92 -10.46
CA HIS A 223 1.63 -34.07 -9.84
C HIS A 223 0.92 -33.72 -8.51
N PHE A 224 1.07 -32.49 -8.04
CA PHE A 224 0.50 -31.98 -6.78
C PHE A 224 -0.13 -30.60 -6.98
N LEU A 225 -1.08 -30.52 -7.93
CA LEU A 225 -1.75 -29.28 -8.33
C LEU A 225 -2.64 -28.67 -7.24
N GLN A 226 -2.96 -29.42 -6.18
CA GLN A 226 -3.65 -28.89 -5.00
C GLN A 226 -2.83 -27.84 -4.24
N TYR A 227 -1.53 -27.71 -4.53
CA TYR A 227 -0.70 -26.62 -4.02
C TYR A 227 -0.65 -25.48 -5.05
N PRO A 228 -0.83 -24.21 -4.66
CA PRO A 228 -0.85 -23.07 -5.59
C PRO A 228 0.42 -22.88 -6.42
N ASN A 229 1.58 -23.29 -5.89
CA ASN A 229 2.85 -23.24 -6.61
C ASN A 229 3.88 -24.20 -5.99
N PHE A 230 4.94 -24.49 -6.77
CA PHE A 230 6.02 -25.38 -6.35
C PHE A 230 6.80 -24.88 -5.12
N THR A 231 6.84 -23.57 -4.84
CA THR A 231 7.51 -23.00 -3.67
C THR A 231 6.79 -23.39 -2.38
N GLN A 232 5.46 -23.33 -2.39
CA GLN A 232 4.65 -23.77 -1.25
C GLN A 232 4.73 -25.28 -1.04
N LEU A 233 4.61 -26.08 -2.10
CA LEU A 233 4.81 -27.53 -2.06
C LEU A 233 6.17 -27.90 -1.44
N ARG A 234 7.24 -27.25 -1.92
CA ARG A 234 8.61 -27.40 -1.41
C ARG A 234 8.70 -27.06 0.08
N SER A 235 8.16 -25.92 0.49
CA SER A 235 8.21 -25.48 1.88
C SER A 235 7.50 -26.48 2.82
N ARG A 236 6.36 -27.02 2.40
CA ARG A 236 5.60 -28.02 3.16
C ARG A 236 6.34 -29.36 3.25
N TRP A 237 6.92 -29.82 2.14
CA TRP A 237 7.77 -31.02 2.15
C TRP A 237 8.96 -30.89 3.09
N TYR A 238 9.69 -29.76 3.08
CA TYR A 238 10.79 -29.53 4.03
C TYR A 238 10.31 -29.45 5.49
N GLY A 239 9.07 -29.02 5.73
CA GLY A 239 8.47 -29.04 7.07
C GLY A 239 8.17 -30.45 7.55
N LEU A 240 7.60 -31.31 6.69
CA LEU A 240 7.29 -32.70 7.05
C LEU A 240 8.55 -33.59 7.10
N LYS A 241 9.51 -33.37 6.19
CA LYS A 241 10.82 -34.03 6.20
C LYS A 241 11.52 -33.84 7.53
N ARG A 242 11.53 -32.60 8.03
CA ARG A 242 12.07 -32.28 9.36
C ARG A 242 11.35 -33.07 10.46
N LYS A 243 10.01 -33.06 10.47
CA LYS A 243 9.22 -33.86 11.42
C LYS A 243 9.53 -35.36 11.37
N GLN A 244 9.68 -35.95 10.17
CA GLN A 244 9.99 -37.38 10.01
C GLN A 244 11.44 -37.74 10.36
N GLU A 245 12.39 -36.82 10.15
CA GLU A 245 13.79 -36.95 10.58
C GLU A 245 13.95 -36.78 12.11
N GLY A 246 12.85 -36.72 12.88
CA GLY A 246 12.89 -36.44 14.32
C GLY A 246 13.30 -35.01 14.65
N ARG A 247 13.43 -34.12 13.65
CA ARG A 247 13.70 -32.70 13.81
C ARG A 247 12.37 -31.97 13.95
N THR A 248 11.74 -32.05 15.12
CA THR A 248 10.56 -31.22 15.38
C THR A 248 10.93 -29.74 15.23
N ASN A 249 9.96 -28.91 14.83
CA ASN A 249 10.08 -27.45 14.90
C ASN A 249 10.08 -26.94 16.35
N ASP A 250 10.30 -27.83 17.33
CA ASP A 250 10.58 -27.45 18.69
C ASP A 250 12.00 -26.93 18.72
N ILE A 251 12.08 -25.62 18.56
CA ILE A 251 13.12 -24.74 19.08
C ILE A 251 13.37 -24.96 20.61
N ILE A 252 12.72 -25.95 21.26
CA ILE A 252 12.77 -26.24 22.70
C ILE A 252 13.00 -27.75 23.01
N ALA A 253 13.18 -28.66 22.04
CA ALA A 253 13.32 -30.09 22.33
C ALA A 253 14.77 -30.61 22.41
N VAL A 254 15.75 -29.73 22.62
CA VAL A 254 16.98 -30.16 23.27
C VAL A 254 16.67 -30.16 24.76
N GLU A 255 16.70 -31.32 25.42
CA GLU A 255 16.61 -31.39 26.87
C GLU A 255 17.80 -30.62 27.46
N TRP A 256 17.54 -29.35 27.75
CA TRP A 256 18.37 -28.57 28.65
C TRP A 256 18.23 -29.20 30.02
N THR A 257 19.34 -29.45 30.69
CA THR A 257 19.29 -29.77 32.12
C THR A 257 18.83 -28.53 32.89
N ASP A 258 18.27 -28.72 34.08
CA ASP A 258 17.89 -27.58 34.92
C ASP A 258 19.10 -26.68 35.23
N SER A 259 20.28 -27.27 35.43
CA SER A 259 21.53 -26.54 35.59
C SER A 259 21.90 -25.67 34.39
N GLU A 260 21.74 -26.16 33.16
CA GLU A 260 22.04 -25.38 31.96
C GLU A 260 21.00 -24.28 31.72
N ARG A 261 19.72 -24.57 32.01
CA ARG A 261 18.67 -23.55 31.96
C ARG A 261 18.96 -22.43 32.92
N GLU A 262 19.19 -22.74 34.20
CA GLU A 262 19.44 -21.73 35.22
C GLU A 262 20.72 -20.94 34.94
N LEU A 263 21.80 -21.58 34.47
CA LEU A 263 23.01 -20.88 34.05
C LEU A 263 22.75 -19.91 32.90
N MET A 264 21.99 -20.33 31.87
CA MET A 264 21.63 -19.44 30.77
C MET A 264 20.75 -18.28 31.21
N LYS A 265 19.76 -18.53 32.07
CA LYS A 265 18.89 -17.48 32.60
C LYS A 265 19.70 -16.44 33.35
N ASP A 266 20.58 -16.89 34.24
CA ASP A 266 21.47 -16.02 35.00
C ASP A 266 22.43 -15.22 34.11
N LEU A 267 23.01 -15.84 33.07
CA LEU A 267 23.84 -15.14 32.09
C LEU A 267 23.04 -14.12 31.27
N ILE A 268 21.80 -14.44 30.90
CA ILE A 268 20.91 -13.52 30.18
C ILE A 268 20.53 -12.36 31.10
N ASP A 269 20.09 -12.60 32.32
CA ASP A 269 19.72 -11.56 33.30
C ASP A 269 20.89 -10.61 33.59
N ARG A 270 22.11 -11.14 33.75
CA ARG A 270 23.31 -10.33 34.03
C ARG A 270 23.75 -9.47 32.85
N HIS A 271 23.53 -9.90 31.61
CA HIS A 271 24.17 -9.29 30.43
C HIS A 271 23.21 -8.72 29.37
N VAL A 272 21.90 -8.99 29.44
CA VAL A 272 20.91 -8.56 28.43
C VAL A 272 20.78 -7.04 28.30
N GLN A 273 21.09 -6.28 29.36
CA GLN A 273 21.03 -4.82 29.35
C GLN A 273 22.34 -4.15 28.87
N SER A 274 23.46 -4.87 28.91
CA SER A 274 24.81 -4.31 28.72
C SER A 274 25.55 -4.84 27.49
N THR A 275 24.96 -5.79 26.76
CA THR A 275 25.60 -6.43 25.59
C THR A 275 24.65 -6.56 24.41
N THR A 276 25.21 -6.60 23.20
CA THR A 276 24.42 -6.92 22.01
C THR A 276 24.03 -8.40 22.00
N ARG A 277 22.96 -8.75 21.30
CA ARG A 277 22.50 -10.14 21.22
C ARG A 277 23.54 -11.11 20.64
N SER A 278 24.41 -10.64 19.75
CA SER A 278 25.49 -11.46 19.22
C SER A 278 26.56 -11.74 20.27
N GLU A 279 26.88 -10.74 21.10
CA GLU A 279 27.83 -10.89 22.21
C GLU A 279 27.25 -11.77 23.32
N LEU A 280 25.96 -11.62 23.63
CA LEU A 280 25.27 -12.48 24.60
C LEU A 280 25.29 -13.95 24.20
N VAL A 281 25.05 -14.25 22.91
CA VAL A 281 25.16 -15.61 22.37
C VAL A 281 26.61 -16.12 22.47
N SER A 282 27.61 -15.27 22.24
CA SER A 282 29.02 -15.65 22.38
C SER A 282 29.41 -15.91 23.85
N ILE A 283 28.90 -15.12 24.79
CA ILE A 283 29.10 -15.33 26.23
C ILE A 283 28.50 -16.69 26.64
N ILE A 284 27.25 -16.95 26.26
CA ILE A 284 26.57 -18.22 26.58
C ILE A 284 27.26 -19.41 25.92
N GLN A 285 27.73 -19.27 24.67
CA GLN A 285 28.47 -20.33 23.98
C GLN A 285 29.80 -20.68 24.65
N ARG A 286 30.45 -19.71 25.30
CA ARG A 286 31.70 -19.94 26.04
C ARG A 286 31.47 -20.69 27.34
N GLU A 287 30.38 -20.38 28.04
CA GLU A 287 30.01 -21.06 29.30
C GLU A 287 29.34 -22.42 29.07
N LEU A 288 28.77 -22.65 27.87
CA LEU A 288 28.15 -23.91 27.46
C LEU A 288 28.79 -24.46 26.16
N PRO A 289 30.08 -24.86 26.19
CA PRO A 289 30.82 -25.26 24.99
C PRO A 289 30.30 -26.56 24.37
N THR A 290 29.61 -27.39 25.14
CA THR A 290 28.99 -28.65 24.69
C THR A 290 27.70 -28.45 23.90
N ARG A 291 27.12 -27.25 23.92
CA ARG A 291 25.88 -26.91 23.21
C ARG A 291 26.17 -26.20 21.91
N SER A 292 25.39 -26.50 20.88
CA SER A 292 25.61 -25.91 19.56
C SER A 292 25.06 -24.48 19.47
N LEU A 293 25.65 -23.65 18.61
CA LEU A 293 25.13 -22.31 18.33
C LEU A 293 23.69 -22.33 17.80
N SER A 294 23.28 -23.41 17.14
CA SER A 294 21.90 -23.62 16.69
C SER A 294 20.91 -23.83 17.83
N ASP A 295 21.37 -24.28 19.00
CA ASP A 295 20.53 -24.50 20.19
C ASP A 295 20.51 -23.26 21.09
N ILE A 296 21.67 -22.61 21.23
CA ILE A 296 21.83 -21.41 22.05
C ILE A 296 21.08 -20.21 21.44
N LYS A 297 21.24 -19.95 20.14
CA LYS A 297 20.65 -18.75 19.49
C LYS A 297 19.13 -18.64 19.64
N PRO A 298 18.34 -19.71 19.46
CA PRO A 298 16.91 -19.68 19.66
C PRO A 298 16.51 -19.54 21.13
N PHE A 299 17.21 -20.22 22.05
CA PHE A 299 16.94 -20.12 23.49
C PHE A 299 17.23 -18.71 24.02
N THR A 300 18.41 -18.16 23.71
CA THR A 300 18.77 -16.77 24.05
C THR A 300 17.79 -15.78 23.44
N ARG A 301 17.31 -16.02 22.21
CA ARG A 301 16.28 -15.19 21.59
C ARG A 301 14.98 -15.22 22.37
N HIS A 302 14.51 -16.43 22.68
CA HIS A 302 13.21 -16.64 23.30
C HIS A 302 13.20 -16.05 24.70
N TYR A 303 14.22 -16.35 25.50
CA TYR A 303 14.29 -15.91 26.90
C TYR A 303 14.60 -14.41 27.04
N ALA A 304 15.54 -13.87 26.24
CA ALA A 304 15.77 -12.42 26.22
C ALA A 304 14.52 -11.68 25.73
N TYR A 305 13.78 -12.23 24.76
CA TYR A 305 12.50 -11.66 24.33
C TYR A 305 11.42 -11.78 25.41
N GLU A 306 11.30 -12.88 26.14
CA GLU A 306 10.33 -13.00 27.23
C GLU A 306 10.64 -12.05 28.41
N LEU A 307 11.92 -11.81 28.72
CA LEU A 307 12.36 -10.84 29.72
C LEU A 307 12.14 -9.38 29.28
N THR A 308 12.33 -9.07 28.00
CA THR A 308 12.31 -7.68 27.47
C THR A 308 11.03 -7.27 26.74
N ALA A 309 10.23 -8.20 26.21
CA ALA A 309 9.08 -7.88 25.36
C ALA A 309 7.80 -7.59 26.17
N GLY A 310 7.09 -6.56 25.75
CA GLY A 310 6.05 -5.88 26.53
C GLY A 310 4.66 -6.53 26.61
N CYS A 311 4.48 -7.81 26.26
CA CYS A 311 3.16 -8.46 26.28
C CYS A 311 3.17 -9.79 27.04
N MET A 312 2.58 -9.80 28.23
CA MET A 312 2.31 -11.01 29.01
C MET A 312 1.20 -11.84 28.34
N ARG A 313 1.39 -13.16 28.25
CA ARG A 313 0.38 -14.11 27.72
C ARG A 313 -0.87 -14.15 28.62
N ALA A 314 -2.02 -14.54 28.07
CA ALA A 314 -3.33 -14.42 28.72
C ALA A 314 -3.45 -15.27 30.00
N ASP A 315 -2.91 -16.49 29.98
CA ASP A 315 -2.75 -17.41 31.12
C ASP A 315 -1.95 -16.78 32.26
N ARG A 316 -0.80 -16.16 31.95
CA ARG A 316 0.02 -15.46 32.94
C ARG A 316 -0.66 -14.20 33.50
N ARG A 317 -1.58 -13.56 32.76
CA ARG A 317 -2.39 -12.45 33.28
C ARG A 317 -3.43 -12.92 34.29
N ILE A 318 -4.08 -14.06 34.05
CA ILE A 318 -5.00 -14.68 35.00
C ILE A 318 -4.24 -15.02 36.28
N ARG A 319 -3.08 -15.67 36.13
CA ARG A 319 -2.21 -16.01 37.26
C ARG A 319 -1.73 -14.76 38.00
N LEU A 320 -1.39 -13.68 37.30
CA LEU A 320 -1.08 -12.39 37.91
C LEU A 320 -2.25 -11.86 38.77
N ARG A 321 -3.52 -12.02 38.35
CA ARG A 321 -4.66 -11.61 39.18
C ARG A 321 -4.83 -12.46 40.43
N GLU A 322 -4.67 -13.77 40.29
CA GLU A 322 -4.72 -14.70 41.43
C GLU A 322 -3.62 -14.38 42.45
N LEU A 323 -2.39 -14.17 41.98
CA LEU A 323 -1.25 -13.84 42.83
C LEU A 323 -1.39 -12.47 43.49
N VAL A 324 -2.01 -11.48 42.84
CA VAL A 324 -2.34 -10.19 43.47
C VAL A 324 -3.47 -10.36 44.50
N ALA A 325 -4.44 -11.24 44.25
CA ALA A 325 -5.49 -11.55 45.23
C ALA A 325 -4.94 -12.32 46.45
N GLU A 326 -3.94 -13.18 46.25
CA GLU A 326 -3.31 -14.00 47.29
C GLU A 326 -2.25 -13.24 48.09
N TYR A 327 -1.39 -12.46 47.42
CA TYR A 327 -0.22 -11.80 48.03
C TYR A 327 -0.32 -10.27 48.11
N GLY A 328 -1.42 -9.66 47.68
CA GLY A 328 -1.54 -8.22 47.57
C GLY A 328 -0.63 -7.64 46.48
N GLU A 329 -0.21 -6.37 46.60
CA GLU A 329 0.69 -5.73 45.63
C GLU A 329 2.20 -5.95 45.94
N ASP A 330 2.57 -7.15 46.42
CA ASP A 330 3.97 -7.53 46.64
C ASP A 330 4.65 -7.95 45.32
N TRP A 331 5.09 -6.96 44.55
CA TRP A 331 5.61 -7.15 43.20
C TRP A 331 6.89 -7.97 43.11
N ASN A 332 7.69 -8.04 44.19
CA ASN A 332 8.89 -8.86 44.22
C ASN A 332 8.54 -10.34 44.32
N ARG A 333 7.60 -10.69 45.20
CA ARG A 333 7.08 -12.06 45.31
C ARG A 333 6.31 -12.46 44.06
N ILE A 334 5.49 -11.56 43.53
CA ILE A 334 4.69 -11.79 42.31
C ILE A 334 5.59 -11.92 41.09
N GLY A 335 6.60 -11.06 40.93
CA GLY A 335 7.57 -11.14 39.83
C GLY A 335 8.33 -12.46 39.85
N LYS A 336 8.81 -12.87 41.03
CA LYS A 336 9.45 -14.17 41.22
C LYS A 336 8.51 -15.35 40.93
N ALA A 337 7.25 -15.27 41.34
CA ALA A 337 6.25 -16.31 41.08
C ALA A 337 5.83 -16.40 39.61
N LEU A 338 5.95 -15.31 38.84
CA LEU A 338 5.59 -15.24 37.42
C LEU A 338 6.79 -15.39 36.46
N ASP A 339 7.99 -15.54 37.01
CA ASP A 339 9.26 -15.53 36.29
C ASP A 339 9.38 -14.28 35.38
N VAL A 340 9.11 -13.10 35.95
CA VAL A 340 9.22 -11.79 35.29
C VAL A 340 9.77 -10.74 36.26
N LEU A 341 10.36 -9.68 35.73
CA LEU A 341 10.83 -8.57 36.56
C LEU A 341 9.68 -7.97 37.39
N PRO A 342 9.90 -7.65 38.69
CA PRO A 342 8.88 -7.06 39.57
C PRO A 342 8.22 -5.81 38.99
N SER A 343 9.03 -4.90 38.43
CA SER A 343 8.56 -3.69 37.74
C SER A 343 7.66 -4.01 36.55
N LYS A 344 7.84 -5.17 35.92
CA LYS A 344 7.05 -5.62 34.77
C LYS A 344 5.77 -6.33 35.19
N ALA A 345 5.76 -7.08 36.29
CA ALA A 345 4.53 -7.61 36.88
C ALA A 345 3.59 -6.46 37.28
N GLN A 346 4.13 -5.45 37.95
CA GLN A 346 3.40 -4.24 38.33
C GLN A 346 2.88 -3.49 37.09
N HIS A 347 3.73 -3.26 36.09
CA HIS A 347 3.30 -2.59 34.86
C HIS A 347 2.21 -3.36 34.10
N ASN A 348 2.27 -4.69 34.05
CA ASN A 348 1.23 -5.50 33.42
C ASN A 348 -0.07 -5.52 34.24
N TRP A 349 -0.01 -5.51 35.57
CA TRP A 349 -1.20 -5.41 36.43
C TRP A 349 -1.93 -4.09 36.20
N ILE A 350 -1.18 -2.98 36.19
CA ILE A 350 -1.69 -1.64 35.90
C ILE A 350 -2.30 -1.59 34.49
N LYS A 351 -1.62 -2.17 33.49
CA LYS A 351 -2.06 -2.15 32.08
C LYS A 351 -3.25 -3.07 31.80
N CYS A 352 -3.39 -4.16 32.55
CA CYS A 352 -4.48 -5.14 32.41
C CYS A 352 -5.59 -4.93 33.44
N GLY A 353 -5.69 -3.72 34.01
CA GLY A 353 -6.41 -3.37 35.23
C GLY A 353 -7.68 -4.19 35.47
N GLY A 354 -7.83 -4.71 36.69
CA GLY A 354 -8.89 -5.61 37.15
C GLY A 354 -10.33 -5.07 37.16
N TYR A 355 -10.74 -4.34 36.12
CA TYR A 355 -12.09 -3.83 35.93
C TYR A 355 -12.65 -4.42 34.63
N ALA A 356 -13.70 -5.25 34.76
CA ALA A 356 -14.29 -6.05 33.68
C ALA A 356 -14.86 -5.24 32.50
N GLY A 357 -14.93 -3.91 32.61
CA GLY A 357 -15.56 -3.05 31.62
C GLY A 357 -14.66 -2.47 30.53
N ASP A 358 -13.33 -2.56 30.57
CA ASP A 358 -12.46 -1.70 29.72
C ASP A 358 -12.55 -1.87 28.20
N HIS A 359 -13.20 -2.93 27.70
CA HIS A 359 -13.32 -3.23 26.27
C HIS A 359 -14.71 -2.97 25.66
N SER A 360 -15.72 -2.60 26.45
CA SER A 360 -17.03 -2.19 25.91
C SER A 360 -17.04 -0.72 25.49
N ALA A 361 -17.89 -0.34 24.54
CA ALA A 361 -18.07 1.06 24.17
C ALA A 361 -18.53 1.88 25.39
N TRP A 362 -18.09 3.13 25.49
CA TRP A 362 -18.54 4.05 26.54
C TRP A 362 -19.99 4.44 26.28
N SER A 363 -20.89 4.01 27.15
CA SER A 363 -22.28 4.49 27.11
C SER A 363 -22.34 5.97 27.45
N LEU A 364 -23.38 6.63 26.94
CA LEU A 364 -23.62 8.05 27.20
C LEU A 364 -23.81 8.33 28.70
N GLU A 365 -24.35 7.36 29.45
CA GLU A 365 -24.54 7.47 30.90
C GLU A 365 -23.21 7.34 31.66
N GLU A 366 -22.34 6.39 31.30
CA GLU A 366 -20.98 6.28 31.86
C GLU A 366 -20.18 7.57 31.61
N ILE A 367 -20.31 8.16 30.42
CA ILE A 367 -19.67 9.44 30.08
C ILE A 367 -20.22 10.56 30.96
N ARG A 368 -21.54 10.70 31.09
CA ARG A 368 -22.18 11.73 31.92
C ARG A 368 -21.91 11.55 33.40
N GLN A 369 -21.79 10.31 33.87
CA GLN A 369 -21.50 9.99 35.26
C GLN A 369 -20.05 10.30 35.59
N LEU A 370 -19.11 9.97 34.70
CA LEU A 370 -17.72 10.40 34.80
C LEU A 370 -17.63 11.94 34.81
N GLN A 371 -18.35 12.63 33.91
CA GLN A 371 -18.41 14.09 33.83
C GLN A 371 -18.90 14.72 35.15
N ARG A 372 -20.00 14.20 35.72
CA ARG A 372 -20.59 14.68 36.98
C ARG A 372 -19.64 14.47 38.17
N LEU A 373 -18.94 13.35 38.22
CA LEU A 373 -17.95 13.07 39.26
C LEU A 373 -16.75 14.03 39.19
N ILE A 374 -16.36 14.42 37.98
CA ILE A 374 -15.31 15.42 37.75
C ILE A 374 -15.80 16.83 38.13
N ASP A 375 -16.97 17.24 37.65
CA ASP A 375 -17.52 18.59 37.88
C ASP A 375 -17.84 18.83 39.37
N SER A 376 -18.30 17.80 40.08
CA SER A 376 -18.53 17.87 41.53
C SER A 376 -17.24 17.91 42.36
N ALA A 377 -16.17 17.24 41.90
CA ALA A 377 -14.85 17.33 42.52
C ALA A 377 -14.20 18.72 42.30
N SER A 378 -14.49 19.37 41.16
CA SER A 378 -14.03 20.72 40.84
C SER A 378 -14.78 21.80 41.63
N LYS A 379 -16.11 21.69 41.78
CA LYS A 379 -16.92 22.67 42.54
C LYS A 379 -16.64 22.68 44.05
N ARG A 380 -16.31 21.54 44.66
CA ARG A 380 -16.04 21.44 46.12
C ARG A 380 -14.75 22.11 46.59
N ARG A 381 -13.86 22.54 45.69
CA ARG A 381 -12.53 23.07 46.04
C ARG A 381 -12.35 24.58 45.84
N GLY A 382 -13.40 25.34 45.52
CA GLY A 382 -13.28 26.80 45.36
C GLY A 382 -12.18 27.18 44.35
N ILE A 383 -12.20 26.55 43.17
CA ILE A 383 -11.13 26.65 42.16
C ILE A 383 -11.10 28.02 41.47
N ASP A 384 -11.99 28.95 41.80
CA ASP A 384 -11.86 30.34 41.33
C ASP A 384 -10.68 31.08 41.99
N ALA A 385 -10.27 30.68 43.21
CA ALA A 385 -9.16 31.30 43.92
C ALA A 385 -7.78 30.74 43.50
N LEU A 386 -7.71 29.43 43.19
CA LEU A 386 -6.48 28.79 42.71
C LEU A 386 -6.21 29.11 41.23
N SER A 387 -7.26 29.33 40.43
CA SER A 387 -7.15 29.80 39.05
C SER A 387 -6.15 30.95 38.93
N LYS A 388 -6.26 32.00 39.76
CA LYS A 388 -5.38 33.18 39.66
C LYS A 388 -3.89 32.94 39.98
N SER A 389 -3.53 31.94 40.79
CA SER A 389 -2.11 31.56 41.01
C SER A 389 -1.63 30.48 40.03
N PHE A 390 -2.54 29.73 39.40
CA PHE A 390 -2.26 28.67 38.44
C PHE A 390 -1.79 29.18 37.07
N TRP A 391 -2.18 30.40 36.70
CA TRP A 391 -1.82 31.01 35.41
C TRP A 391 -0.39 31.57 35.34
N ALA A 392 0.43 31.39 36.38
CA ALA A 392 1.81 31.89 36.43
C ALA A 392 2.89 30.83 36.08
N ALA A 393 2.52 29.58 35.81
CA ALA A 393 3.47 28.53 35.41
C ALA A 393 3.60 28.47 33.88
N ALA A 394 4.82 28.65 33.38
CA ALA A 394 5.11 28.98 31.98
C ALA A 394 5.28 27.78 31.02
N ASP A 395 4.97 26.55 31.42
CA ASP A 395 5.08 25.40 30.51
C ASP A 395 3.96 24.35 30.71
N ASP A 396 3.47 23.82 29.60
CA ASP A 396 2.39 22.83 29.52
C ASP A 396 2.75 21.49 30.19
N GLU A 397 4.03 21.16 30.30
CA GLU A 397 4.53 19.94 30.92
C GLU A 397 4.53 20.05 32.45
N THR A 398 4.80 21.23 33.01
CA THR A 398 4.73 21.61 34.41
C THR A 398 3.29 21.84 34.80
N LEU A 399 2.45 22.40 33.92
CA LEU A 399 1.00 22.41 34.13
C LEU A 399 0.44 20.98 34.13
N LEU A 400 0.88 20.11 33.23
CA LEU A 400 0.49 18.68 33.22
C LEU A 400 1.06 17.90 34.41
N ARG A 401 2.29 18.16 34.86
CA ARG A 401 2.90 17.55 36.06
C ARG A 401 2.31 18.11 37.36
N MET A 402 1.90 19.37 37.39
CA MET A 402 1.22 20.00 38.53
C MET A 402 -0.28 19.71 38.53
N ILE A 403 -0.91 19.44 37.38
CA ILE A 403 -2.26 18.88 37.30
C ILE A 403 -2.21 17.38 37.67
N ASP A 404 -1.24 16.59 37.19
CA ASP A 404 -1.00 15.23 37.70
C ASP A 404 -0.63 15.23 39.20
N GLY A 405 0.04 16.28 39.67
CA GLY A 405 0.50 16.44 41.06
C GLY A 405 -0.52 17.05 42.04
N SER A 406 -1.45 17.90 41.58
CA SER A 406 -2.39 18.65 42.45
C SER A 406 -3.87 18.42 42.10
N MET A 407 -4.19 18.10 40.84
CA MET A 407 -5.50 17.64 40.40
C MET A 407 -5.49 16.11 40.24
N MET A 408 -5.70 15.44 41.38
CA MET A 408 -5.95 13.99 41.52
C MET A 408 -4.74 13.13 41.90
N SER A 409 -3.85 13.63 42.76
CA SER A 409 -2.77 12.85 43.37
C SER A 409 -3.20 11.78 44.37
N THR A 410 -4.49 11.65 44.69
CA THR A 410 -4.95 10.45 45.40
C THR A 410 -5.42 9.43 44.37
N ALA A 411 -4.59 8.41 44.10
CA ALA A 411 -4.97 7.19 43.40
C ALA A 411 -6.37 6.71 43.84
N ALA A 412 -6.68 6.85 45.13
CA ALA A 412 -7.98 6.58 45.74
C ALA A 412 -9.20 7.27 45.07
N LYS A 413 -9.06 8.47 44.48
CA LYS A 413 -10.19 9.18 43.83
C LYS A 413 -10.45 8.71 42.42
N TRP A 414 -9.40 8.42 41.66
CA TRP A 414 -9.56 7.79 40.35
C TRP A 414 -10.04 6.35 40.49
N GLU A 415 -9.61 5.68 41.54
CA GLU A 415 -10.09 4.36 41.89
C GLU A 415 -11.58 4.40 42.31
N GLN A 416 -12.00 5.43 43.05
CA GLN A 416 -13.42 5.67 43.34
C GLN A 416 -14.23 6.00 42.08
N ALA A 417 -13.68 6.79 41.16
CA ALA A 417 -14.31 7.08 39.87
C ALA A 417 -14.39 5.82 38.99
N GLY A 418 -13.34 5.01 38.96
CA GLY A 418 -13.31 3.73 38.26
C GLY A 418 -14.32 2.75 38.83
N LYS A 419 -14.44 2.65 40.16
CA LYS A 419 -15.48 1.86 40.83
C LYS A 419 -16.89 2.37 40.54
N ALA A 420 -17.11 3.69 40.55
CA ALA A 420 -18.43 4.29 40.33
C ALA A 420 -18.91 4.14 38.87
N VAL A 421 -17.98 4.18 37.91
CA VAL A 421 -18.27 4.04 36.47
C VAL A 421 -18.16 2.58 36.01
N GLY A 422 -17.58 1.70 36.82
CA GLY A 422 -17.34 0.29 36.48
C GLY A 422 -16.21 0.08 35.46
N ARG A 423 -15.28 1.03 35.33
CA ARG A 423 -14.18 1.04 34.35
C ARG A 423 -12.83 1.23 35.03
N SER A 424 -11.74 0.82 34.38
CA SER A 424 -10.42 1.00 34.97
C SER A 424 -10.05 2.47 35.09
N VAL A 425 -9.16 2.75 36.03
CA VAL A 425 -8.57 4.07 36.22
C VAL A 425 -7.94 4.60 34.92
N ILE A 426 -7.32 3.73 34.11
CA ILE A 426 -6.68 4.13 32.86
C ILE A 426 -7.72 4.46 31.79
N ALA A 427 -8.81 3.68 31.71
CA ALA A 427 -9.91 3.95 30.80
C ALA A 427 -10.60 5.28 31.17
N CYS A 428 -10.90 5.49 32.46
CA CYS A 428 -11.43 6.76 32.97
C CYS A 428 -10.49 7.94 32.68
N LYS A 429 -9.17 7.78 32.90
CA LYS A 429 -8.17 8.82 32.59
C LYS A 429 -8.05 9.09 31.09
N ARG A 430 -8.06 8.07 30.24
CA ARG A 430 -8.03 8.23 28.76
C ARG A 430 -9.28 8.90 28.26
N ARG A 431 -10.46 8.46 28.71
CA ARG A 431 -11.73 9.07 28.31
C ARG A 431 -11.85 10.48 28.84
N PHE A 432 -11.38 10.75 30.05
CA PHE A 432 -11.24 12.11 30.57
C PHE A 432 -10.33 12.96 29.69
N LYS A 433 -9.12 12.48 29.33
CA LYS A 433 -8.24 13.21 28.41
C LYS A 433 -8.94 13.52 27.08
N ILE A 434 -9.64 12.54 26.50
CA ILE A 434 -10.43 12.73 25.27
C ILE A 434 -11.54 13.77 25.49
N LEU A 435 -12.37 13.62 26.52
CA LEU A 435 -13.46 14.56 26.82
C LEU A 435 -12.95 15.97 27.13
N HIS A 436 -11.77 16.10 27.76
CA HIS A 436 -11.16 17.37 28.10
C HIS A 436 -10.43 18.01 26.90
N HIS A 437 -9.87 17.21 25.99
CA HIS A 437 -9.37 17.69 24.69
C HIS A 437 -10.53 18.10 23.78
N SER A 438 -11.64 17.36 23.79
CA SER A 438 -12.83 17.66 22.98
C SER A 438 -13.68 18.82 23.53
N ARG A 439 -13.77 19.01 24.86
CA ARG A 439 -14.51 20.16 25.45
C ARG A 439 -13.77 21.49 25.35
N LYS A 440 -12.43 21.52 25.36
CA LYS A 440 -11.68 22.77 25.20
C LYS A 440 -11.61 23.25 23.75
N HIS A 441 -11.57 22.34 22.77
CA HIS A 441 -11.46 22.75 21.36
C HIS A 441 -12.80 23.13 20.73
N ILE A 442 -13.90 22.44 21.01
CA ILE A 442 -15.13 22.65 20.23
C ILE A 442 -15.94 23.87 20.74
N GLN A 443 -15.83 24.24 22.02
CA GLN A 443 -16.65 25.32 22.57
C GLN A 443 -15.89 26.65 22.77
N VAL A 444 -14.56 26.64 22.63
CA VAL A 444 -13.72 27.85 22.69
C VAL A 444 -13.18 28.22 21.30
N ALA A 445 -13.03 27.26 20.38
CA ALA A 445 -12.65 27.57 19.00
C ALA A 445 -13.80 28.27 18.26
N ASP A 446 -15.06 27.83 18.38
CA ASP A 446 -16.19 28.50 17.69
C ASP A 446 -16.36 29.97 18.12
N ASP A 447 -16.21 30.27 19.42
CA ASP A 447 -16.32 31.65 19.94
C ASP A 447 -15.10 32.52 19.58
N ARG A 448 -13.88 31.96 19.58
CA ARG A 448 -12.64 32.68 19.20
C ARG A 448 -12.51 32.86 17.69
N GLU A 449 -12.90 31.87 16.92
CA GLU A 449 -12.93 31.90 15.46
C GLU A 449 -13.91 32.94 14.96
N SER A 450 -15.13 33.00 15.55
CA SER A 450 -16.11 34.04 15.23
C SER A 450 -15.58 35.42 15.60
N LEU A 451 -14.93 35.58 16.76
CA LEU A 451 -14.38 36.88 17.20
C LEU A 451 -13.27 37.38 16.26
N VAL A 452 -12.32 36.52 15.92
CA VAL A 452 -11.23 36.85 14.99
C VAL A 452 -11.77 37.15 13.59
N THR A 453 -12.70 36.33 13.10
CA THR A 453 -13.26 36.50 11.75
C THR A 453 -14.06 37.80 11.64
N SER A 454 -14.84 38.18 12.67
CA SER A 454 -15.58 39.45 12.68
C SER A 454 -14.67 40.68 12.77
N GLU A 455 -13.57 40.62 13.55
CA GLU A 455 -12.61 41.73 13.64
C GLU A 455 -11.85 41.93 12.32
N VAL A 456 -11.41 40.82 11.70
CA VAL A 456 -10.74 40.84 10.39
C VAL A 456 -11.67 41.41 9.31
N GLN A 457 -12.94 40.98 9.30
CA GLN A 457 -13.95 41.51 8.38
C GLN A 457 -14.15 43.02 8.58
N GLY A 458 -14.29 43.49 9.82
CA GLY A 458 -14.48 44.91 10.12
C GLY A 458 -13.31 45.79 9.66
N GLN A 459 -12.07 45.35 9.91
CA GLN A 459 -10.88 46.10 9.45
C GLN A 459 -10.76 46.14 7.93
N PHE A 460 -11.03 45.01 7.25
CA PHE A 460 -10.95 44.93 5.80
C PHE A 460 -12.03 45.78 5.13
N GLU A 461 -13.27 45.78 5.64
CA GLU A 461 -14.36 46.62 5.11
C GLU A 461 -14.09 48.13 5.29
N LEU A 462 -13.36 48.52 6.33
CA LEU A 462 -13.00 49.91 6.59
C LEU A 462 -11.78 50.42 5.82
N SER A 463 -10.79 49.55 5.57
CA SER A 463 -9.46 50.00 5.09
C SER A 463 -8.90 49.20 3.90
N SER A 464 -9.60 48.16 3.44
CA SER A 464 -9.13 47.21 2.40
C SER A 464 -7.78 46.53 2.72
N ALA A 465 -7.36 46.56 3.98
CA ALA A 465 -6.18 45.91 4.50
C ALA A 465 -6.46 45.41 5.93
N VAL A 466 -5.66 44.47 6.41
CA VAL A 466 -5.80 43.93 7.77
C VAL A 466 -4.49 44.07 8.52
N ASP A 467 -4.55 44.73 9.68
CA ASP A 467 -3.42 44.90 10.58
C ASP A 467 -3.45 43.76 11.62
N TRP A 468 -2.77 42.65 11.30
CA TRP A 468 -2.74 41.46 12.13
C TRP A 468 -2.25 41.70 13.58
N PRO A 469 -1.25 42.55 13.84
CA PRO A 469 -0.96 43.04 15.19
C PRO A 469 -2.15 43.66 15.92
N GLN A 470 -2.95 44.50 15.27
CA GLN A 470 -4.16 45.07 15.88
C GLN A 470 -5.25 44.02 16.11
N VAL A 471 -5.47 43.10 15.17
CA VAL A 471 -6.40 41.96 15.35
C VAL A 471 -5.98 41.10 16.55
N SER A 472 -4.68 40.83 16.69
CA SER A 472 -4.10 40.11 17.83
C SER A 472 -4.36 40.85 19.15
N GLN A 473 -4.19 42.17 19.17
CA GLN A 473 -4.47 42.99 20.35
C GLN A 473 -5.97 43.04 20.70
N ALA A 474 -6.84 43.18 19.70
CA ALA A 474 -8.29 43.27 19.89
C ALA A 474 -8.91 41.95 20.36
N THR A 475 -8.39 40.82 19.87
CA THR A 475 -8.89 39.48 20.21
C THR A 475 -8.20 38.87 21.43
N GLY A 476 -7.07 39.44 21.85
CA GLY A 476 -6.23 38.92 22.95
C GLY A 476 -5.53 37.60 22.61
N LEU A 477 -5.49 37.21 21.34
CA LEU A 477 -4.84 35.99 20.85
C LEU A 477 -3.51 36.34 20.19
N GLY A 478 -2.58 35.38 20.10
CA GLY A 478 -1.32 35.60 19.38
C GLY A 478 -1.55 35.78 17.88
N MET A 479 -0.76 36.63 17.22
CA MET A 479 -0.89 36.90 15.78
C MET A 479 -0.98 35.62 14.92
N ARG A 480 -0.14 34.61 15.24
CA ARG A 480 -0.19 33.31 14.56
C ARG A 480 -1.53 32.59 14.76
N GLU A 481 -2.08 32.62 15.97
CA GLU A 481 -3.37 32.00 16.30
C GLU A 481 -4.53 32.72 15.57
N CYS A 482 -4.50 34.07 15.50
CA CYS A 482 -5.45 34.84 14.70
C CYS A 482 -5.40 34.47 13.21
N LEU A 483 -4.19 34.33 12.66
CA LEU A 483 -3.98 33.92 11.27
C LEU A 483 -4.46 32.49 10.99
N GLU A 484 -4.32 31.56 11.94
CA GLU A 484 -4.79 30.18 11.79
C GLU A 484 -6.33 30.07 11.90
N LEU A 485 -6.96 30.89 12.75
CA LEU A 485 -8.39 30.83 13.04
C LEU A 485 -9.27 31.63 12.07
N SER A 486 -8.78 32.72 11.48
CA SER A 486 -9.59 33.57 10.59
C SER A 486 -10.14 32.80 9.38
N GLN A 487 -11.47 32.81 9.22
CA GLN A 487 -12.20 32.25 8.08
C GLN A 487 -12.54 33.30 7.01
N TYR A 488 -12.09 34.55 7.19
CA TYR A 488 -12.48 35.63 6.29
C TYR A 488 -11.66 35.56 4.98
N ASP A 489 -12.34 35.32 3.86
CA ASP A 489 -11.74 35.19 2.53
C ASP A 489 -12.12 36.32 1.56
N GLY A 490 -12.75 37.39 2.07
CA GLY A 490 -13.10 38.58 1.29
C GLY A 490 -11.88 39.18 0.59
N GLY A 491 -11.97 39.38 -0.73
CA GLY A 491 -10.88 39.94 -1.55
C GLY A 491 -9.75 38.98 -1.91
N LYS A 492 -9.65 37.79 -1.29
CA LYS A 492 -8.66 36.77 -1.69
C LYS A 492 -9.09 36.01 -2.94
N ALA A 493 -10.39 35.77 -3.13
CA ALA A 493 -10.93 35.10 -4.30
C ALA A 493 -10.75 35.87 -5.62
N SER A 494 -10.48 37.19 -5.55
CA SER A 494 -10.10 37.99 -6.72
C SER A 494 -8.62 37.88 -7.08
N TRP A 495 -7.79 37.29 -6.20
CA TRP A 495 -6.40 37.00 -6.49
C TRP A 495 -6.31 35.83 -7.47
N HIS A 496 -5.50 35.97 -8.51
CA HIS A 496 -5.27 34.93 -9.50
C HIS A 496 -3.77 34.71 -9.64
N TYR A 497 -3.33 33.46 -9.58
CA TYR A 497 -1.93 33.12 -9.80
C TYR A 497 -1.53 33.44 -11.24
N ASP A 498 -0.61 34.38 -11.41
CA ASP A 498 0.04 34.68 -12.68
C ASP A 498 1.53 34.25 -12.63
N PRO A 499 1.92 33.24 -13.41
CA PRO A 499 3.30 32.74 -13.46
C PRO A 499 4.33 33.80 -13.88
N ASP A 500 3.91 34.81 -14.66
CA ASP A 500 4.82 35.79 -15.26
C ASP A 500 5.06 37.01 -14.32
N SER A 501 4.20 37.21 -13.30
CA SER A 501 4.37 38.21 -12.23
C SER A 501 4.91 37.63 -10.91
N PHE A 502 5.32 36.36 -10.93
CA PHE A 502 5.92 35.67 -9.79
C PHE A 502 7.25 36.32 -9.38
N SER A 503 7.20 37.20 -8.37
CA SER A 503 8.36 37.91 -7.87
C SER A 503 9.08 37.12 -6.77
N GLN A 504 10.41 37.11 -6.81
CA GLN A 504 11.24 36.49 -5.77
C GLN A 504 10.94 37.07 -4.38
N SER A 505 10.54 38.34 -4.28
CA SER A 505 10.15 38.96 -3.02
C SER A 505 8.91 38.33 -2.39
N MET A 506 7.96 37.83 -3.19
CA MET A 506 6.78 37.11 -2.67
C MET A 506 7.17 35.74 -2.11
N VAL A 507 8.09 35.06 -2.79
CA VAL A 507 8.69 33.78 -2.33
C VAL A 507 9.44 33.97 -1.02
N ASP A 508 10.30 34.98 -0.95
CA ASP A 508 11.13 35.24 0.22
C ASP A 508 10.25 35.60 1.42
N ARG A 509 9.17 36.36 1.20
CA ARG A 509 8.17 36.66 2.24
C ARG A 509 7.43 35.43 2.73
N MET A 510 6.97 34.56 1.83
CA MET A 510 6.23 33.36 2.22
C MET A 510 7.14 32.34 2.93
N THR A 511 8.34 32.11 2.40
CA THR A 511 9.34 31.22 3.00
C THR A 511 9.80 31.75 4.34
N GLY A 512 10.09 33.05 4.45
CA GLY A 512 10.46 33.70 5.71
C GLY A 512 9.38 33.53 6.79
N PHE A 513 8.12 33.77 6.44
CA PHE A 513 6.99 33.54 7.34
C PHE A 513 6.86 32.06 7.77
N ILE A 514 7.03 31.11 6.84
CA ILE A 514 6.97 29.67 7.15
C ILE A 514 8.13 29.23 8.04
N GLU A 515 9.35 29.70 7.78
CA GLU A 515 10.53 29.35 8.57
C GLU A 515 10.46 29.95 9.98
N GLU A 516 9.97 31.18 10.10
CA GLU A 516 9.81 31.89 11.37
C GLU A 516 8.72 31.26 12.24
N HIS A 517 7.56 30.93 11.65
CA HIS A 517 6.39 30.51 12.42
C HIS A 517 6.13 28.99 12.41
N TYR A 518 6.71 28.22 11.48
CA TYR A 518 6.50 26.77 11.35
C TYR A 518 7.82 26.00 11.17
N PRO A 519 8.73 26.02 12.16
CA PRO A 519 9.99 25.28 12.09
C PRO A 519 9.74 23.77 12.08
N THR A 520 10.54 23.03 11.32
CA THR A 520 10.44 21.56 11.19
C THR A 520 10.60 20.89 12.57
N PRO A 521 9.71 19.96 12.98
CA PRO A 521 8.73 19.22 12.19
C PRO A 521 7.29 19.77 12.24
N THR A 522 7.08 21.02 12.66
CA THR A 522 5.74 21.59 12.80
C THR A 522 5.02 21.63 11.45
N PRO A 523 3.80 21.08 11.33
CA PRO A 523 3.04 21.16 10.09
C PRO A 523 2.64 22.61 9.81
N VAL A 524 2.79 23.04 8.55
CA VAL A 524 2.46 24.40 8.10
C VAL A 524 0.93 24.56 8.00
N SER A 525 0.38 25.59 8.63
CA SER A 525 -1.02 25.99 8.41
C SER A 525 -1.10 26.91 7.19
N TYR A 526 -1.52 26.35 6.04
CA TYR A 526 -1.67 27.14 4.81
C TYR A 526 -2.78 28.20 4.89
N ARG A 527 -3.72 28.05 5.82
CA ARG A 527 -4.69 29.11 6.14
C ARG A 527 -4.02 30.34 6.71
N ALA A 528 -3.08 30.16 7.65
CA ALA A 528 -2.31 31.27 8.19
C ALA A 528 -1.41 31.92 7.13
N VAL A 529 -0.80 31.11 6.26
CA VAL A 529 0.00 31.62 5.13
C VAL A 529 -0.90 32.41 4.16
N SER A 530 -2.08 31.90 3.83
CA SER A 530 -3.09 32.57 3.00
C SER A 530 -3.54 33.90 3.60
N ASN A 531 -3.84 33.92 4.90
CA ASN A 531 -4.23 35.11 5.64
C ASN A 531 -3.09 36.15 5.71
N PHE A 532 -1.84 35.71 5.90
CA PHE A 532 -0.68 36.59 5.95
C PHE A 532 -0.32 37.17 4.58
N MET A 533 -0.35 36.35 3.54
CA MET A 533 -0.03 36.76 2.17
C MET A 533 -1.19 37.49 1.49
N TRP A 534 -2.41 37.37 2.03
CA TRP A 534 -3.67 37.79 1.42
C TRP A 534 -3.87 37.19 0.02
N VAL A 535 -3.60 35.89 -0.09
CA VAL A 535 -3.64 35.08 -1.31
C VAL A 535 -4.55 33.87 -1.08
N ASP A 536 -5.19 33.35 -2.13
CA ASP A 536 -5.98 32.12 -2.00
C ASP A 536 -5.16 30.98 -1.40
N MET A 537 -5.79 30.19 -0.53
CA MET A 537 -5.12 29.10 0.17
C MET A 537 -4.56 28.04 -0.79
N ASN A 538 -5.26 27.73 -1.89
CA ASN A 538 -4.80 26.75 -2.86
C ASN A 538 -3.56 27.25 -3.61
N ASP A 539 -3.49 28.55 -3.85
CA ASP A 539 -2.35 29.16 -4.51
C ASP A 539 -1.13 29.26 -3.59
N CYS A 540 -1.32 29.49 -2.29
CA CYS A 540 -0.24 29.37 -1.30
C CYS A 540 0.33 27.95 -1.25
N ILE A 541 -0.54 26.93 -1.27
CA ILE A 541 -0.14 25.52 -1.35
C ILE A 541 0.64 25.27 -2.64
N ARG A 542 0.13 25.75 -3.78
CA ARG A 542 0.78 25.62 -5.09
C ARG A 542 2.17 26.27 -5.10
N ILE A 543 2.31 27.49 -4.59
CA ILE A 543 3.59 28.21 -4.50
C ILE A 543 4.56 27.44 -3.61
N HIS A 544 4.12 26.98 -2.44
CA HIS A 544 4.97 26.24 -1.52
C HIS A 544 5.42 24.87 -2.08
N ASP A 545 4.52 24.17 -2.76
CA ASP A 545 4.84 22.91 -3.43
C ASP A 545 5.83 23.13 -4.59
N MET A 546 5.64 24.17 -5.40
CA MET A 546 6.60 24.57 -6.44
C MET A 546 7.98 24.84 -5.84
N LEU A 547 8.09 25.57 -4.73
CA LEU A 547 9.37 25.87 -4.06
C LEU A 547 10.08 24.59 -3.58
N ARG A 548 9.32 23.55 -3.24
CA ARG A 548 9.85 22.23 -2.85
C ARG A 548 10.09 21.29 -4.03
N GLY A 549 9.96 21.77 -5.26
CA GLY A 549 10.09 20.96 -6.48
C GLY A 549 8.97 19.92 -6.65
N LYS A 550 7.87 20.06 -5.90
CA LYS A 550 6.66 19.26 -6.02
C LYS A 550 5.69 20.00 -6.92
N SER A 551 5.57 19.58 -8.17
CA SER A 551 4.63 20.19 -9.11
C SER A 551 3.40 19.29 -9.21
N ASN A 552 2.26 19.75 -8.70
CA ASN A 552 0.95 19.20 -9.07
C ASN A 552 0.61 19.78 -10.46
N TRP A 553 0.95 19.03 -11.51
CA TRP A 553 0.75 19.47 -12.89
C TRP A 553 -0.74 19.60 -13.21
N THR A 554 -1.18 20.81 -13.58
CA THR A 554 -2.52 21.06 -14.10
C THR A 554 -2.58 20.82 -15.60
N GLU A 555 -3.78 20.66 -16.16
CA GLU A 555 -3.98 20.53 -17.61
C GLU A 555 -3.41 21.71 -18.39
N ALA A 556 -3.57 22.94 -17.87
CA ALA A 556 -2.99 24.15 -18.44
C ALA A 556 -1.44 24.14 -18.41
N ASP A 557 -0.82 23.62 -17.34
CA ASP A 557 0.64 23.50 -17.27
C ASP A 557 1.16 22.50 -18.30
N TYR A 558 0.42 21.42 -18.53
CA TYR A 558 0.75 20.44 -19.57
C TYR A 558 0.63 21.03 -20.97
N GLU A 559 -0.48 21.71 -21.28
CA GLU A 559 -0.67 22.37 -22.57
C GLU A 559 0.42 23.42 -22.85
N ARG A 560 0.75 24.24 -21.85
CA ARG A 560 1.85 25.22 -21.94
C ARG A 560 3.20 24.53 -22.17
N ALA A 561 3.48 23.45 -21.44
CA ALA A 561 4.71 22.67 -21.62
C ALA A 561 4.81 22.02 -23.02
N VAL A 562 3.70 21.51 -23.55
CA VAL A 562 3.61 20.96 -24.92
C VAL A 562 3.84 22.05 -25.96
N ALA A 563 3.23 23.22 -25.81
CA ALA A 563 3.41 24.35 -26.71
C ALA A 563 4.87 24.83 -26.74
N LEU A 564 5.51 24.97 -25.57
CA LEU A 564 6.93 25.33 -25.48
C LEU A 564 7.84 24.26 -26.10
N ARG A 565 7.50 22.96 -25.95
CA ARG A 565 8.22 21.87 -26.64
C ARG A 565 8.03 21.91 -28.16
N ALA A 566 6.84 22.25 -28.64
CA ALA A 566 6.55 22.37 -30.08
C ALA A 566 7.32 23.55 -30.72
N GLN A 567 7.64 24.58 -29.94
CA GLN A 567 8.52 25.68 -30.34
C GLN A 567 10.02 25.30 -30.36
N GLY A 568 10.37 24.06 -30.01
CA GLY A 568 11.74 23.53 -30.07
C GLY A 568 12.54 23.66 -28.77
N LEU A 569 12.00 24.27 -27.71
CA LEU A 569 12.71 24.46 -26.44
C LEU A 569 13.02 23.13 -25.76
N THR A 570 14.22 22.96 -25.21
CA THR A 570 14.62 21.77 -24.45
C THR A 570 13.82 21.62 -23.15
N TYR A 571 13.72 20.41 -22.58
CA TYR A 571 13.04 20.20 -21.29
C TYR A 571 13.60 21.07 -20.15
N LYS A 572 14.87 21.46 -20.23
CA LYS A 572 15.52 22.36 -19.27
C LYS A 572 15.04 23.80 -19.43
N GLU A 573 14.87 24.26 -20.66
CA GLU A 573 14.33 25.60 -20.95
C GLU A 573 12.84 25.66 -20.63
N VAL A 574 12.08 24.63 -21.02
CA VAL A 574 10.66 24.49 -20.63
C VAL A 574 10.52 24.50 -19.11
N ALA A 575 11.37 23.79 -18.38
CA ALA A 575 11.35 23.82 -16.92
C ALA A 575 11.50 25.24 -16.37
N ARG A 576 12.49 26.00 -16.86
CA ARG A 576 12.72 27.40 -16.46
C ARG A 576 11.55 28.32 -16.81
N HIS A 577 10.87 28.09 -17.93
CA HIS A 577 9.70 28.86 -18.35
C HIS A 577 8.44 28.53 -17.54
N LEU A 578 8.35 27.32 -16.98
CA LEU A 578 7.21 26.90 -16.17
C LEU A 578 7.41 27.24 -14.69
N SER A 579 8.64 27.10 -14.17
CA SER A 579 8.99 27.49 -12.82
C SER A 579 10.51 27.48 -12.58
N PRO A 580 11.06 28.42 -11.80
CA PRO A 580 12.49 28.50 -11.52
C PRO A 580 13.05 27.30 -10.74
N THR A 581 12.20 26.55 -10.03
CA THR A 581 12.59 25.39 -9.20
C THR A 581 12.30 24.05 -9.86
N LEU A 582 11.65 24.05 -11.03
CA LEU A 582 11.27 22.82 -11.73
C LEU A 582 12.50 22.23 -12.43
N THR A 583 12.68 20.91 -12.31
CA THR A 583 13.80 20.23 -12.96
C THR A 583 13.41 19.78 -14.36
N HIS A 584 14.40 19.70 -15.26
CA HIS A 584 14.21 19.13 -16.60
C HIS A 584 13.64 17.69 -16.56
N SER A 585 14.00 16.91 -15.52
CA SER A 585 13.51 15.55 -15.33
C SER A 585 12.03 15.53 -14.95
N SER A 586 11.59 16.49 -14.12
CA SER A 586 10.18 16.65 -13.76
C SER A 586 9.32 16.97 -14.98
N VAL A 587 9.77 17.90 -15.86
CA VAL A 587 9.09 18.22 -17.12
C VAL A 587 9.06 17.02 -18.07
N CYS A 588 10.19 16.34 -18.24
CA CYS A 588 10.28 15.17 -19.11
C CYS A 588 9.29 14.07 -18.68
N ASN A 589 9.28 13.72 -17.39
CA ASN A 589 8.40 12.68 -16.85
C ASN A 589 6.92 13.08 -16.95
N ALA A 590 6.60 14.33 -16.66
CA ALA A 590 5.24 14.83 -16.70
C ALA A 590 4.70 14.86 -18.14
N LEU A 591 5.45 15.43 -19.08
CA LEU A 591 5.07 15.41 -20.49
C LEU A 591 5.02 13.98 -21.04
N GLN A 592 5.91 13.10 -20.63
CA GLN A 592 5.84 11.68 -20.99
C GLN A 592 4.56 11.02 -20.45
N PHE A 593 4.09 11.42 -19.26
CA PHE A 593 2.86 10.89 -18.66
C PHE A 593 1.59 11.47 -19.31
N TYR A 594 1.61 12.75 -19.68
CA TYR A 594 0.48 13.46 -20.30
C TYR A 594 0.34 13.19 -21.80
N LEU A 595 1.46 13.21 -22.54
CA LEU A 595 1.49 12.89 -23.97
C LEU A 595 1.48 11.39 -24.24
N SER A 596 1.86 10.56 -23.26
CA SER A 596 1.44 9.17 -23.32
C SER A 596 -0.07 9.19 -23.19
N PRO A 597 -0.84 8.75 -24.20
CA PRO A 597 -2.25 8.49 -23.97
C PRO A 597 -2.33 7.59 -22.73
N LYS A 598 -3.43 7.64 -21.98
CA LYS A 598 -3.80 6.61 -21.00
C LYS A 598 -4.00 5.26 -21.71
N ILE A 599 -3.00 4.79 -22.45
CA ILE A 599 -2.86 3.42 -22.88
C ILE A 599 -2.62 2.70 -21.57
N VAL A 600 -3.70 2.19 -20.99
CA VAL A 600 -3.64 0.97 -20.19
C VAL A 600 -2.89 0.00 -21.08
N ARG A 601 -1.56 -0.07 -20.93
CA ARG A 601 -0.71 -0.90 -21.77
C ARG A 601 -1.15 -2.31 -21.50
N LYS A 602 -1.96 -2.86 -22.41
CA LYS A 602 -2.50 -4.20 -22.27
C LYS A 602 -1.31 -5.15 -22.10
N PRO A 603 -1.35 -6.07 -21.13
CA PRO A 603 -0.38 -7.15 -21.10
C PRO A 603 -0.47 -7.92 -22.42
N ILE A 604 0.65 -8.52 -22.83
CA ILE A 604 0.68 -9.37 -24.01
C ILE A 604 -0.19 -10.60 -23.71
N SER A 605 -1.16 -10.90 -24.58
CA SER A 605 -2.00 -12.08 -24.43
C SER A 605 -1.23 -13.37 -24.70
N ALA A 606 -1.79 -14.53 -24.32
CA ALA A 606 -1.19 -15.82 -24.65
C ALA A 606 -1.08 -16.02 -26.17
N ASP A 607 -2.12 -15.67 -26.93
CA ASP A 607 -2.14 -15.76 -28.39
C ASP A 607 -1.08 -14.86 -29.03
N GLU A 608 -0.88 -13.64 -28.49
CA GLU A 608 0.18 -12.75 -28.95
C GLU A 608 1.58 -13.33 -28.63
N VAL A 609 1.75 -14.05 -27.52
CA VAL A 609 3.01 -14.75 -27.21
C VAL A 609 3.28 -15.89 -28.21
N GLU A 610 2.25 -16.66 -28.55
CA GLU A 610 2.36 -17.74 -29.53
C GLU A 610 2.70 -17.19 -30.92
N GLU A 611 2.05 -16.10 -31.33
CA GLU A 611 2.34 -15.46 -32.60
C GLU A 611 3.71 -14.78 -32.63
N ILE A 612 4.17 -14.18 -31.53
CA ILE A 612 5.57 -13.72 -31.40
C ILE A 612 6.53 -14.89 -31.57
N ASN A 613 6.24 -16.06 -30.99
CA ASN A 613 7.09 -17.23 -31.10
C ASN A 613 7.14 -17.74 -32.55
N ARG A 614 5.99 -17.82 -33.23
CA ARG A 614 5.91 -18.18 -34.65
C ARG A 614 6.73 -17.23 -35.53
N LEU A 615 6.61 -15.92 -35.31
CA LEU A 615 7.39 -14.92 -36.06
C LEU A 615 8.88 -14.95 -35.72
N ALA A 616 9.23 -15.25 -34.46
CA ALA A 616 10.62 -15.46 -34.07
C ALA A 616 11.23 -16.65 -34.82
N ASP A 617 10.51 -17.77 -34.93
CA ASP A 617 10.93 -18.94 -35.72
C ASP A 617 11.06 -18.61 -37.21
N GLU A 618 10.12 -17.81 -37.74
CA GLU A 618 10.13 -17.39 -39.14
C GLU A 618 11.31 -16.48 -39.48
N TYR A 619 11.70 -15.58 -38.57
CA TYR A 619 12.66 -14.50 -38.82
C TYR A 619 14.07 -14.77 -38.31
N ALA A 620 14.23 -15.65 -37.33
CA ALA A 620 15.54 -16.00 -36.81
C ALA A 620 16.47 -16.52 -37.91
N GLY A 621 17.66 -15.91 -38.01
CA GLY A 621 18.66 -16.25 -39.03
C GLY A 621 18.39 -15.69 -40.43
N LYS A 622 17.20 -15.14 -40.70
CA LYS A 622 16.90 -14.42 -41.95
C LYS A 622 17.20 -12.93 -41.87
N TYR A 623 17.03 -12.34 -40.68
CA TYR A 623 17.30 -10.93 -40.42
C TYR A 623 18.24 -10.78 -39.21
N PRO A 624 19.03 -9.69 -39.16
CA PRO A 624 19.73 -9.28 -37.96
C PRO A 624 18.77 -9.16 -36.77
N VAL A 625 19.23 -9.49 -35.56
CA VAL A 625 18.39 -9.53 -34.35
C VAL A 625 17.63 -8.23 -34.11
N VAL A 626 18.28 -7.08 -34.33
CA VAL A 626 17.66 -5.76 -34.14
C VAL A 626 16.49 -5.60 -35.12
N GLU A 627 16.66 -6.00 -36.36
CA GLU A 627 15.61 -5.95 -37.39
C GLU A 627 14.50 -6.97 -37.12
N THR A 628 14.84 -8.17 -36.63
CA THR A 628 13.87 -9.18 -36.20
C THR A 628 12.94 -8.63 -35.11
N ILE A 629 13.50 -7.97 -34.09
CA ILE A 629 12.71 -7.33 -33.02
C ILE A 629 11.79 -6.25 -33.59
N ASP A 630 12.30 -5.40 -34.49
CA ASP A 630 11.52 -4.31 -35.09
C ASP A 630 10.42 -4.83 -36.04
N LYS A 631 10.67 -5.91 -36.78
CA LYS A 631 9.68 -6.57 -37.65
C LYS A 631 8.55 -7.17 -36.83
N ILE A 632 8.87 -7.94 -35.78
CA ILE A 632 7.87 -8.51 -34.87
C ILE A 632 7.04 -7.39 -34.21
N ARG A 633 7.69 -6.32 -33.75
CA ARG A 633 6.99 -5.17 -33.16
C ARG A 633 6.00 -4.56 -34.13
N THR A 634 6.42 -4.32 -35.37
CA THR A 634 5.62 -3.64 -36.40
C THR A 634 4.45 -4.50 -36.84
N GLN A 635 4.69 -5.79 -37.11
CA GLN A 635 3.66 -6.69 -37.62
C GLN A 635 2.54 -6.96 -36.61
N LEU A 636 2.89 -7.07 -35.33
CA LEU A 636 1.93 -7.32 -34.25
C LEU A 636 1.46 -6.04 -33.56
N ASN A 637 1.85 -4.87 -34.06
CA ASN A 637 1.55 -3.56 -33.48
C ASN A 637 1.80 -3.50 -31.95
N LEU A 638 2.91 -4.08 -31.50
CA LEU A 638 3.22 -4.28 -30.08
C LEU A 638 3.68 -3.00 -29.36
N GLY A 639 3.88 -1.88 -30.06
CA GLY A 639 4.39 -0.63 -29.49
C GLY A 639 3.61 -0.14 -28.27
N ASN A 640 2.32 -0.50 -28.18
CA ASN A 640 1.41 -0.12 -27.11
C ASN A 640 1.24 -1.19 -26.01
N ARG A 641 1.93 -2.34 -26.09
CA ARG A 641 1.81 -3.45 -25.13
C ARG A 641 2.79 -3.32 -23.96
N ARG A 642 2.38 -3.74 -22.76
CA ARG A 642 3.30 -3.71 -21.59
C ARG A 642 4.26 -4.88 -21.68
N GLY A 643 5.57 -4.60 -21.62
CA GLY A 643 6.59 -5.65 -21.55
C GLY A 643 6.92 -6.35 -22.87
N TRP A 644 6.38 -5.90 -24.01
CA TRP A 644 6.62 -6.51 -25.33
C TRP A 644 8.09 -6.73 -25.64
N HIS A 645 8.93 -5.70 -25.43
CA HIS A 645 10.36 -5.79 -25.70
C HIS A 645 11.01 -6.89 -24.86
N SER A 646 10.62 -7.03 -23.59
CA SER A 646 11.14 -8.10 -22.72
C SER A 646 10.68 -9.48 -23.17
N THR A 647 9.45 -9.62 -23.64
CA THR A 647 8.92 -10.92 -24.10
C THR A 647 9.58 -11.35 -25.40
N VAL A 648 9.62 -10.47 -26.41
CA VAL A 648 10.30 -10.75 -27.69
C VAL A 648 11.78 -11.07 -27.45
N SER A 649 12.47 -10.27 -26.62
CA SER A 649 13.88 -10.51 -26.29
C SER A 649 14.11 -11.86 -25.61
N ARG A 650 13.17 -12.31 -24.76
CA ARG A 650 13.29 -13.61 -24.05
C ARG A 650 13.05 -14.79 -24.99
N LEU A 651 12.07 -14.68 -25.87
CA LEU A 651 11.78 -15.73 -26.86
C LEU A 651 12.95 -15.87 -27.84
N LEU A 652 13.44 -14.76 -28.40
CA LEU A 652 14.63 -14.79 -29.24
C LEU A 652 15.86 -15.29 -28.47
N ALA A 653 16.03 -14.93 -27.20
CA ALA A 653 17.14 -15.43 -26.40
C ALA A 653 17.09 -16.95 -26.19
N ALA A 654 15.90 -17.54 -26.09
CA ALA A 654 15.72 -18.99 -25.97
C ALA A 654 15.71 -19.72 -27.33
N HIS A 655 15.66 -18.99 -28.45
CA HIS A 655 15.47 -19.58 -29.77
C HIS A 655 16.71 -20.40 -30.21
N PRO A 656 16.53 -21.62 -30.75
CA PRO A 656 17.63 -22.53 -31.08
C PRO A 656 18.71 -21.95 -31.99
N HIS A 657 18.33 -21.14 -32.99
CA HIS A 657 19.29 -20.49 -33.90
C HIS A 657 20.31 -19.62 -33.15
N TYR A 658 19.87 -18.80 -32.19
CA TYR A 658 20.77 -17.92 -31.44
C TYR A 658 21.53 -18.67 -30.36
N GLN A 659 20.94 -19.71 -29.75
CA GLN A 659 21.64 -20.62 -28.85
C GLN A 659 22.78 -21.37 -29.56
N ALA A 660 22.56 -21.80 -30.81
CA ALA A 660 23.59 -22.43 -31.63
C ALA A 660 24.71 -21.45 -32.00
N LYS A 661 24.36 -20.22 -32.43
CA LYS A 661 25.36 -19.15 -32.67
C LYS A 661 26.22 -18.91 -31.45
N LEU A 662 25.59 -18.75 -30.28
CA LEU A 662 26.30 -18.53 -29.02
C LEU A 662 27.25 -19.68 -28.69
N SER A 663 26.82 -20.93 -28.86
CA SER A 663 27.61 -22.14 -28.57
C SER A 663 28.92 -22.26 -29.37
N GLY A 664 29.05 -21.53 -30.48
CA GLY A 664 30.26 -21.51 -31.31
C GLY A 664 31.33 -20.48 -30.88
N PHE A 665 31.07 -19.67 -29.85
CA PHE A 665 32.02 -18.63 -29.42
C PHE A 665 32.90 -19.07 -28.26
N ASP A 666 34.14 -18.56 -28.25
CA ASP A 666 34.98 -18.60 -27.06
C ASP A 666 34.43 -17.62 -26.01
N TYR A 667 33.60 -18.17 -25.12
CA TYR A 667 32.99 -17.41 -24.04
C TYR A 667 33.98 -16.88 -23.02
N ILE A 668 35.19 -17.47 -22.92
CA ILE A 668 36.22 -17.00 -21.99
C ILE A 668 36.81 -15.69 -22.54
N ASP A 669 37.16 -15.65 -23.82
CA ASP A 669 37.61 -14.41 -24.48
C ASP A 669 36.55 -13.31 -24.39
N LEU A 670 35.29 -13.64 -24.70
CA LEU A 670 34.22 -12.66 -24.66
C LEU A 670 33.96 -12.11 -23.24
N ALA A 671 33.96 -12.99 -22.23
CA ALA A 671 33.83 -12.57 -20.83
C ALA A 671 35.01 -11.68 -20.41
N ASN A 672 36.22 -11.99 -20.85
CA ASN A 672 37.41 -11.18 -20.60
C ASN A 672 37.35 -9.82 -21.28
N ARG A 673 36.94 -9.73 -22.55
CA ARG A 673 36.75 -8.45 -23.27
C ARG A 673 35.72 -7.55 -22.59
N ILE A 674 34.64 -8.13 -22.06
CA ILE A 674 33.61 -7.41 -21.31
C ILE A 674 34.11 -6.99 -19.92
N ALA A 675 34.76 -7.91 -19.17
CA ALA A 675 35.28 -7.64 -17.83
C ALA A 675 36.38 -6.57 -17.83
N THR A 676 37.23 -6.57 -18.86
CA THR A 676 38.31 -5.59 -19.05
C THR A 676 37.83 -4.25 -19.63
N GLY A 677 36.55 -4.12 -19.97
CA GLY A 677 35.95 -2.91 -20.54
C GLY A 677 36.34 -2.63 -21.99
N GLN A 678 36.93 -3.60 -22.71
CA GLN A 678 37.27 -3.47 -24.14
C GLN A 678 36.02 -3.43 -25.03
N THR A 679 34.94 -4.08 -24.60
CA THR A 679 33.62 -3.99 -25.24
C THR A 679 32.52 -3.94 -24.18
N THR A 680 31.31 -3.57 -24.58
CA THR A 680 30.11 -3.66 -23.74
C THR A 680 29.25 -4.82 -24.20
N THR A 681 28.43 -5.40 -23.32
CA THR A 681 27.49 -6.47 -23.71
C THR A 681 26.55 -6.04 -24.84
N LYS A 682 26.22 -4.74 -24.94
CA LYS A 682 25.42 -4.19 -26.03
C LYS A 682 26.17 -4.21 -27.37
N LEU A 683 27.45 -3.81 -27.38
CA LEU A 683 28.27 -3.81 -28.59
C LEU A 683 28.59 -5.23 -29.03
N ALA A 684 28.99 -6.10 -28.10
CA ALA A 684 29.22 -7.51 -28.38
C ALA A 684 27.97 -8.22 -28.93
N ALA A 685 26.78 -7.96 -28.37
CA ALA A 685 25.55 -8.54 -28.90
C ALA A 685 25.26 -8.11 -30.35
N LYS A 686 25.63 -6.87 -30.71
CA LYS A 686 25.52 -6.36 -32.08
C LYS A 686 26.57 -6.96 -33.00
N GLU A 687 27.82 -7.06 -32.55
CA GLU A 687 28.94 -7.69 -33.29
C GLU A 687 28.62 -9.16 -33.63
N LEU A 688 28.05 -9.88 -32.67
CA LEU A 688 27.75 -11.31 -32.80
C LEU A 688 26.38 -11.59 -33.44
N ASP A 689 25.58 -10.56 -33.67
CA ASP A 689 24.19 -10.65 -34.13
C ASP A 689 23.36 -11.66 -33.31
N VAL A 690 23.37 -11.45 -31.99
CA VAL A 690 22.65 -12.27 -31.01
C VAL A 690 21.79 -11.40 -30.09
N PRO A 691 20.69 -11.95 -29.52
CA PRO A 691 19.89 -11.24 -28.53
C PRO A 691 20.76 -10.84 -27.34
N ARG A 692 20.78 -9.54 -27.03
CA ARG A 692 21.52 -8.99 -25.89
C ARG A 692 21.26 -9.75 -24.60
N LEU A 693 19.99 -10.11 -24.36
CA LEU A 693 19.59 -10.85 -23.17
C LEU A 693 20.23 -12.25 -23.11
N ALA A 694 20.34 -12.95 -24.24
CA ALA A 694 21.02 -14.25 -24.30
C ALA A 694 22.50 -14.08 -23.92
N LEU A 695 23.16 -13.08 -24.49
CA LEU A 695 24.55 -12.78 -24.17
C LEU A 695 24.75 -12.41 -22.71
N GLU A 696 23.85 -11.60 -22.13
CA GLU A 696 23.88 -11.25 -20.70
C GLU A 696 23.75 -12.48 -19.80
N ILE A 697 22.88 -13.43 -20.14
CA ILE A 697 22.72 -14.69 -19.39
C ILE A 697 24.01 -15.49 -19.42
N HIS A 698 24.60 -15.70 -20.60
CA HIS A 698 25.85 -16.46 -20.74
C HIS A 698 27.04 -15.78 -20.06
N VAL A 699 27.20 -14.47 -20.23
CA VAL A 699 28.27 -13.69 -19.59
C VAL A 699 28.09 -13.68 -18.06
N SER A 700 26.86 -13.61 -17.56
CA SER A 700 26.60 -13.69 -16.12
C SER A 700 26.93 -15.07 -15.55
N ASP A 701 26.57 -16.16 -16.25
CA ASP A 701 26.93 -17.52 -15.84
C ASP A 701 28.46 -17.70 -15.83
N MET A 702 29.14 -17.25 -16.89
CA MET A 702 30.60 -17.32 -16.98
C MET A 702 31.29 -16.47 -15.91
N ASN A 703 30.84 -15.24 -15.67
CA ASN A 703 31.38 -14.40 -14.60
C ASN A 703 31.22 -15.04 -13.23
N SER A 704 30.15 -15.81 -13.00
CA SER A 704 29.97 -16.54 -11.75
C SER A 704 30.95 -17.71 -11.57
N ARG A 705 31.48 -18.24 -12.68
CA ARG A 705 32.50 -19.30 -12.69
C ARG A 705 33.93 -18.74 -12.65
N LEU A 706 34.18 -17.64 -13.36
CA LEU A 706 35.49 -16.98 -13.47
C LEU A 706 35.82 -16.15 -12.21
N PHE A 707 34.83 -15.52 -11.60
CA PHE A 707 35.04 -14.63 -10.46
C PHE A 707 34.32 -15.14 -9.22
N SER A 708 35.07 -15.36 -8.14
CA SER A 708 34.50 -15.74 -6.85
C SER A 708 33.55 -14.66 -6.35
N SER A 709 32.34 -15.06 -5.96
CA SER A 709 31.36 -14.18 -5.32
C SER A 709 31.73 -13.82 -3.88
N ALA A 710 32.56 -14.63 -3.23
CA ALA A 710 33.08 -14.38 -1.90
C ALA A 710 34.23 -13.36 -1.96
N TRP A 711 34.17 -12.37 -1.07
CA TRP A 711 35.26 -11.42 -0.85
C TRP A 711 36.12 -11.92 0.29
N THR A 712 37.42 -12.10 0.04
CA THR A 712 38.37 -12.32 1.13
C THR A 712 38.65 -11.01 1.87
N GLU A 713 39.22 -11.13 3.06
CA GLU A 713 39.67 -9.98 3.85
C GLU A 713 40.75 -9.20 3.08
N GLU A 714 41.69 -9.91 2.45
CA GLU A 714 42.74 -9.36 1.60
C GLU A 714 42.20 -8.55 0.42
N GLU A 715 41.25 -9.12 -0.33
CA GLU A 715 40.60 -8.44 -1.46
C GLU A 715 39.83 -7.20 -1.00
N THR A 716 39.16 -7.29 0.16
CA THR A 716 38.42 -6.16 0.74
C THR A 716 39.37 -5.05 1.16
N ARG A 717 40.53 -5.38 1.74
CA ARG A 717 41.55 -4.40 2.13
C ARG A 717 42.15 -3.69 0.92
N LYS A 718 42.58 -4.44 -0.10
CA LYS A 718 43.07 -3.87 -1.37
C LYS A 718 42.05 -2.93 -2.03
N LEU A 719 40.76 -3.27 -1.97
CA LEU A 719 39.70 -2.41 -2.47
C LEU A 719 39.57 -1.12 -1.64
N LEU A 720 39.64 -1.22 -0.31
CA LEU A 720 39.60 -0.04 0.57
C LEU A 720 40.79 0.88 0.32
N ASP A 721 42.00 0.32 0.24
CA ASP A 721 43.23 1.08 -0.02
C ASP A 721 43.12 1.80 -1.37
N TYR A 722 42.72 1.10 -2.43
CA TYR A 722 42.50 1.70 -3.75
C TYR A 722 41.49 2.84 -3.70
N VAL A 723 40.34 2.61 -3.06
CA VAL A 723 39.26 3.59 -2.97
C VAL A 723 39.69 4.81 -2.16
N GLN A 724 40.53 4.65 -1.13
CA GLN A 724 41.10 5.75 -0.33
C GLN A 724 42.15 6.56 -1.11
N THR A 725 42.91 5.92 -2.01
CA THR A 725 43.88 6.61 -2.87
C THR A 725 43.24 7.36 -4.04
N CYS A 726 41.97 7.10 -4.35
CA CYS A 726 41.23 7.79 -5.40
C CYS A 726 40.73 9.16 -4.92
N ASN A 727 41.29 10.24 -5.46
CA ASN A 727 40.77 11.60 -5.28
C ASN A 727 39.45 11.85 -6.05
N SER A 728 39.01 10.88 -6.87
CA SER A 728 37.83 10.96 -7.73
C SER A 728 37.05 9.64 -7.69
N LYS A 729 36.03 9.50 -8.55
CA LYS A 729 35.20 8.27 -8.60
C LYS A 729 36.09 7.05 -8.87
N PRO A 730 36.07 6.01 -8.01
CA PRO A 730 36.92 4.84 -8.18
C PRO A 730 36.66 4.14 -9.52
N ASP A 731 37.70 4.00 -10.34
CA ASP A 731 37.62 3.22 -11.58
C ASP A 731 37.59 1.73 -11.23
N CYS A 732 36.37 1.17 -11.21
CA CYS A 732 36.14 -0.22 -10.90
C CYS A 732 36.63 -1.16 -12.00
N VAL A 733 36.79 -0.68 -13.25
CA VAL A 733 37.35 -1.47 -14.35
C VAL A 733 38.84 -1.64 -14.14
N TYR A 734 39.56 -0.54 -13.88
CA TYR A 734 40.98 -0.58 -13.55
C TYR A 734 41.26 -1.48 -12.34
N PHE A 735 40.52 -1.30 -11.24
CA PHE A 735 40.72 -2.12 -10.04
C PHE A 735 40.41 -3.60 -10.27
N SER A 736 39.38 -3.92 -11.06
CA SER A 736 39.08 -5.32 -11.39
C SER A 736 40.24 -6.00 -12.14
N LYS A 737 40.94 -5.28 -13.03
CA LYS A 737 42.14 -5.78 -13.71
C LYS A 737 43.30 -6.00 -12.72
N LEU A 738 43.49 -5.06 -11.79
CA LEU A 738 44.54 -5.16 -10.77
C LEU A 738 44.31 -6.34 -9.82
N LEU A 739 43.04 -6.57 -9.45
CA LEU A 739 42.68 -7.62 -8.50
C LEU A 739 42.61 -9.01 -9.16
N GLY A 740 42.17 -9.10 -10.43
CA GLY A 740 42.10 -10.33 -11.22
C GLY A 740 41.04 -11.35 -10.79
N THR A 741 40.56 -11.30 -9.54
CA THR A 741 39.63 -12.27 -8.96
C THR A 741 38.18 -11.77 -8.85
N LYS A 742 37.93 -10.50 -9.22
CA LYS A 742 36.62 -9.83 -9.15
C LYS A 742 36.35 -9.04 -10.42
N SER A 743 35.11 -9.07 -10.87
CA SER A 743 34.63 -8.20 -11.95
C SER A 743 34.41 -6.75 -11.50
N SER A 744 34.43 -5.81 -12.44
CA SER A 744 34.16 -4.39 -12.19
C SER A 744 32.80 -4.14 -11.51
N ILE A 745 31.78 -4.94 -11.85
CA ILE A 745 30.45 -4.89 -11.23
C ILE A 745 30.51 -5.35 -9.76
N GLN A 746 31.24 -6.42 -9.45
CA GLN A 746 31.41 -6.89 -8.08
C GLN A 746 32.15 -5.85 -7.23
N CYS A 747 33.19 -5.22 -7.78
CA CYS A 747 33.91 -4.13 -7.12
C CYS A 747 32.98 -2.95 -6.82
N SER A 748 32.20 -2.50 -7.81
CA SER A 748 31.22 -1.41 -7.63
C SER A 748 30.17 -1.73 -6.56
N LYS A 749 29.58 -2.94 -6.59
CA LYS A 749 28.62 -3.39 -5.57
C LYS A 749 29.23 -3.45 -4.17
N LYS A 750 30.48 -3.91 -4.06
CA LYS A 750 31.20 -3.97 -2.77
C LYS A 750 31.47 -2.56 -2.23
N ILE A 751 31.90 -1.62 -3.08
CA ILE A 751 32.07 -0.20 -2.68
C ILE A 751 30.75 0.38 -2.17
N PHE A 752 29.65 0.15 -2.89
CA PHE A 752 28.32 0.60 -2.47
C PHE A 752 27.92 0.03 -1.10
N HIS A 753 28.14 -1.28 -0.89
CA HIS A 753 27.88 -1.96 0.38
C HIS A 753 28.73 -1.39 1.53
N LEU A 754 30.02 -1.16 1.29
CA LEU A 754 30.94 -0.58 2.28
C LEU A 754 30.55 0.86 2.65
N ARG A 755 30.08 1.65 1.68
CA ARG A 755 29.51 3.00 1.92
C ARG A 755 28.25 2.93 2.77
N HIS A 756 27.31 2.04 2.45
CA HIS A 756 26.08 1.89 3.23
C HIS A 756 26.35 1.43 4.68
N LYS A 757 27.43 0.69 4.92
CA LYS A 757 27.87 0.30 6.26
C LYS A 757 28.66 1.40 7.00
N GLY A 758 28.83 2.58 6.41
CA GLY A 758 29.59 3.68 7.03
C GLY A 758 31.11 3.48 7.04
N ILE A 759 31.63 2.46 6.35
CA ILE A 759 33.07 2.15 6.32
C ILE A 759 33.82 3.10 5.37
N LEU A 760 33.12 3.66 4.37
CA LEU A 760 33.65 4.65 3.43
C LEU A 760 32.91 5.98 3.62
N SER A 761 33.41 6.83 4.53
CA SER A 761 32.79 8.10 4.94
C SER A 761 33.21 9.33 4.12
N HIS A 762 34.28 9.25 3.32
CA HIS A 762 34.96 10.45 2.78
C HIS A 762 34.94 10.65 1.26
N ILE A 763 34.14 9.87 0.50
CA ILE A 763 34.12 9.98 -0.96
C ILE A 763 32.78 10.56 -1.43
N PRO A 764 32.76 11.61 -2.28
CA PRO A 764 31.54 12.29 -2.70
C PRO A 764 30.44 11.34 -3.20
N LYS A 765 29.20 11.61 -2.78
CA LYS A 765 28.00 10.91 -3.24
C LYS A 765 27.80 11.18 -4.75
N VAL A 766 27.38 10.14 -5.48
CA VAL A 766 26.87 10.27 -6.85
C VAL A 766 25.46 10.80 -6.80
#